data_AF-A0A1I4G3D1-F1
#
_entry.id   AF-A0A1I4G3D1-F1
#
_cell.length_a   1.000
_cell.length_b   1.000
_cell.length_c   1.000
_cell.angle_alpha   90.00
_cell.angle_beta   90.00
_cell.angle_gamma   90.00
#
_symmetry.space_group_name_H-M   'P 1'
#
loop_
_entity.id
_entity.type
_entity.pdbx_description
1 polymer ?
#
loop_
_entity_poly.entity_id
_entity_poly.type
_entity_poly.pdbx_seq_one_letter_code
_entity_poly.pdbx_strand_id
1 'polypeptide(L)'
;MDSDPIVLTWRAARRLHATAVALVVGLGAPLCALALLCLRDLVAVLPRDEAPTLPFLRVALSLPGREIVLAHGVPMRPAELELAAFLCIAGCALALAGIGWVVARLCFKAQNRAADAVREAVLRAILDAPAGARDEARSLARLVGEVLGRGDRLLAAGIVVPAMTLAALLFALGFAGLAAPRLIPTAAIGLAAIGLAYGLVLERARDRQDLRLRSSTRAETNLNDLVRRLPAVRVHGAAALERKRIAARVAAMRAKVSRAEARLAYARAPALALAVILPAIAIGTALWRSTAPGAPPVAPVDPAALLAATGAFGLAGWLAAICARLWTVRKSVRPRFRDLARLIAMLQGRQAKAARSGLAPPLPRSGILATQGVGAFDPASGERLTGVDVTVTMPSHVAITGSRGSGARVLAAVLAGQIEPTAGAVTYAGADLRGFDAAERARRIAFAAGEAILMEGSLRQNLLYGTEPANAPDDIALIGICRLAGLDGFVYARGLTGRLDPATQPRLAAAIVAARRTMRAALAAKGAERLVEPFDPERYNHQASIGENILFGEPVGGAFAPLRFARHPYLRAVLEAEELVRPLTEIGLAVARSTVEIFADLPNDHPLFDAYSLFQASERGYFEDLVVRLPNAANLRRGPAGQRDRTRLIGLALRYSESRHRFGLIDDAFEQRLVQARRSFARMLPPHLAGAVEFHDPGRVNPAASLEENLLFGRISLGEANAEPRVRALVQRILADEGLEASVYSLGLDSKVEIQPSTGALADGAINARERIAIELARCLAREPDILVVAVALEDRTVEGVRDRLARLRQARAGRGVIVCLPESGVPDGIEPFDAVIAVENSAVVAPQAAAEAAEPEPALA
;
A
#
# COMPACT_ATOMS: atom_id res chain seq x y z
N MET A 1 21.82 -7.68 21.54
CA MET A 1 20.76 -8.55 22.09
C MET A 1 20.33 -9.55 21.02
N ASP A 2 20.01 -10.80 21.37
CA ASP A 2 19.53 -11.80 20.41
C ASP A 2 18.12 -11.49 19.87
N SER A 3 17.82 -11.95 18.64
CA SER A 3 16.54 -11.68 17.95
C SER A 3 15.54 -12.86 17.91
N ASP A 4 15.79 -13.94 18.67
CA ASP A 4 14.84 -15.04 18.85
C ASP A 4 14.61 -15.33 20.35
N PRO A 5 13.36 -15.27 20.85
CA PRO A 5 13.09 -15.42 22.28
C PRO A 5 13.50 -16.77 22.86
N ILE A 6 13.52 -17.85 22.07
CA ILE A 6 13.90 -19.19 22.57
C ILE A 6 15.42 -19.36 22.66
N VAL A 7 16.19 -18.68 21.79
CA VAL A 7 17.65 -18.63 21.91
C VAL A 7 18.05 -17.81 23.13
N LEU A 8 17.35 -16.69 23.37
CA LEU A 8 17.55 -15.82 24.52
C LEU A 8 17.32 -16.56 25.85
N THR A 9 16.21 -17.30 26.00
CA THR A 9 15.91 -18.02 27.25
C THR A 9 16.86 -19.18 27.49
N TRP A 10 17.19 -19.94 26.45
CA TRP A 10 18.17 -21.02 26.54
C TRP A 10 19.54 -20.50 26.98
N ARG A 11 19.98 -19.35 26.46
CA ARG A 11 21.23 -18.69 26.91
C ARG A 11 21.12 -18.19 28.36
N ALA A 12 20.02 -17.53 28.74
CA ALA A 12 19.82 -16.99 30.08
C ALA A 12 19.66 -18.05 31.20
N ALA A 13 19.18 -19.26 30.87
CA ALA A 13 18.74 -20.23 31.86
C ALA A 13 19.08 -21.71 31.57
N ARG A 14 20.08 -21.99 30.72
CA ARG A 14 20.44 -23.33 30.19
C ARG A 14 20.29 -24.50 31.17
N ARG A 15 20.88 -24.40 32.36
CA ARG A 15 20.83 -25.46 33.40
C ARG A 15 19.40 -25.73 33.90
N LEU A 16 18.58 -24.70 34.12
CA LEU A 16 17.21 -24.85 34.64
C LEU A 16 16.29 -25.57 33.65
N HIS A 17 16.38 -25.23 32.36
CA HIS A 17 15.59 -25.90 31.32
C HIS A 17 16.00 -27.38 31.15
N ALA A 18 17.31 -27.70 31.25
CA ALA A 18 17.78 -29.08 31.21
C ALA A 18 17.23 -29.92 32.38
N THR A 19 17.32 -29.41 33.62
CA THR A 19 16.73 -30.08 34.80
C THR A 19 15.21 -30.24 34.69
N ALA A 20 14.50 -29.24 34.16
CA ALA A 20 13.05 -29.31 33.98
C ALA A 20 12.63 -30.41 32.97
N VAL A 21 13.33 -30.54 31.84
CA VAL A 21 13.07 -31.62 30.87
C VAL A 21 13.41 -32.99 31.48
N ALA A 22 14.54 -33.11 32.16
CA ALA A 22 14.97 -34.36 32.80
C ALA A 22 13.96 -34.84 33.87
N LEU A 23 13.41 -33.93 34.69
CA LEU A 23 12.42 -34.30 35.72
C LEU A 23 11.13 -34.85 35.11
N VAL A 24 10.59 -34.21 34.05
CA VAL A 24 9.33 -34.66 33.42
C VAL A 24 9.51 -35.95 32.65
N VAL A 25 10.58 -36.07 31.85
CA VAL A 25 10.80 -37.27 31.03
C VAL A 25 11.27 -38.46 31.88
N GLY A 26 12.14 -38.23 32.86
CA GLY A 26 12.72 -39.30 33.70
C GLY A 26 11.82 -39.79 34.83
N LEU A 27 11.08 -38.91 35.51
CA LEU A 27 10.21 -39.28 36.64
C LEU A 27 8.71 -39.18 36.31
N GLY A 28 8.31 -38.19 35.50
CA GLY A 28 6.91 -38.02 35.12
C GLY A 28 6.37 -39.15 34.24
N ALA A 29 7.12 -39.59 33.22
CA ALA A 29 6.64 -40.63 32.31
C ALA A 29 6.42 -42.00 33.00
N PRO A 30 7.31 -42.51 33.88
CA PRO A 30 7.05 -43.73 34.64
C PRO A 30 5.82 -43.64 35.57
N LEU A 31 5.58 -42.49 36.21
CA LEU A 31 4.40 -42.30 37.06
C LEU A 31 3.09 -42.26 36.26
N CYS A 32 3.09 -41.66 35.07
CA CYS A 32 1.97 -41.75 34.13
C CYS A 32 1.72 -43.20 33.67
N ALA A 33 2.78 -43.98 33.43
CA ALA A 33 2.66 -45.40 33.08
C ALA A 33 2.05 -46.22 34.22
N LEU A 34 2.54 -46.03 35.45
CA LEU A 34 2.04 -46.70 36.64
C LEU A 34 0.56 -46.36 36.90
N ALA A 35 0.18 -45.09 36.83
CA ALA A 35 -1.21 -44.67 36.99
C ALA A 35 -2.17 -45.29 35.95
N LEU A 36 -1.74 -45.41 34.68
CA LEU A 36 -2.55 -46.04 33.63
C LEU A 36 -2.62 -47.57 33.74
N LEU A 37 -1.58 -48.23 34.26
CA LEU A 37 -1.62 -49.65 34.60
C LEU A 37 -2.57 -49.92 35.77
N CYS A 38 -2.52 -49.09 36.82
CA CYS A 38 -3.48 -49.16 37.93
C CYS A 38 -4.92 -48.89 37.47
N LEU A 39 -5.14 -47.93 36.58
CA LEU A 39 -6.47 -47.63 36.02
C LEU A 39 -7.00 -48.80 35.18
N ARG A 40 -6.13 -49.47 34.41
CA ARG A 40 -6.47 -50.72 33.73
C ARG A 40 -6.87 -51.78 34.77
N ASP A 41 -6.02 -52.06 35.74
CA ASP A 41 -6.24 -53.18 36.66
C ASP A 41 -7.51 -52.99 37.51
N LEU A 42 -7.82 -51.76 37.91
CA LEU A 42 -9.08 -51.38 38.54
C LEU A 42 -10.31 -51.68 37.66
N VAL A 43 -10.28 -51.31 36.38
CA VAL A 43 -11.39 -51.58 35.43
C VAL A 43 -11.49 -53.07 35.09
N ALA A 44 -10.41 -53.84 35.23
CA ALA A 44 -10.39 -55.28 35.03
C ALA A 44 -11.00 -56.09 36.19
N VAL A 45 -11.31 -55.45 37.34
CA VAL A 45 -12.09 -56.05 38.44
C VAL A 45 -13.57 -56.15 38.10
N LEU A 46 -14.16 -55.08 37.52
CA LEU A 46 -15.59 -54.96 37.23
C LEU A 46 -16.25 -56.17 36.52
N PRO A 47 -15.62 -56.88 35.56
CA PRO A 47 -16.18 -58.09 34.95
C PRO A 47 -15.74 -59.41 35.61
N ARG A 48 -15.11 -59.40 36.79
CA ARG A 48 -14.40 -60.54 37.40
C ARG A 48 -14.45 -60.61 38.94
N ASP A 49 -15.48 -60.04 39.58
CA ASP A 49 -15.62 -60.03 41.06
C ASP A 49 -15.52 -61.42 41.73
N GLU A 50 -15.94 -62.49 41.05
CA GLU A 50 -15.89 -63.87 41.58
C GLU A 50 -14.50 -64.53 41.51
N ALA A 51 -13.48 -63.84 40.97
CA ALA A 51 -12.13 -64.41 40.82
C ALA A 51 -11.36 -64.45 42.17
N PRO A 52 -10.75 -65.60 42.55
CA PRO A 52 -10.10 -65.72 43.87
C PRO A 52 -8.87 -64.83 44.04
N THR A 53 -8.12 -64.58 42.96
CA THR A 53 -7.09 -63.52 42.87
C THR A 53 -7.00 -62.95 41.45
N LEU A 54 -6.57 -61.70 41.35
CA LEU A 54 -6.27 -60.99 40.10
C LEU A 54 -4.83 -60.44 40.14
N PRO A 55 -4.06 -60.45 39.02
CA PRO A 55 -2.65 -60.07 39.01
C PRO A 55 -2.47 -58.56 38.79
N PHE A 56 -2.32 -57.82 39.89
CA PHE A 56 -2.07 -56.38 39.90
C PHE A 56 -0.71 -56.03 39.26
N LEU A 57 -0.67 -54.99 38.41
CA LEU A 57 0.50 -54.50 37.65
C LEU A 57 1.16 -55.53 36.71
N ARG A 58 0.42 -56.55 36.24
CA ARG A 58 0.91 -57.48 35.21
C ARG A 58 1.17 -56.75 33.89
N VAL A 59 2.39 -56.82 33.36
CA VAL A 59 2.73 -56.27 32.03
C VAL A 59 3.05 -57.43 31.10
N ALA A 60 2.27 -57.58 30.03
CA ALA A 60 2.45 -58.62 29.03
C ALA A 60 2.18 -58.08 27.62
N LEU A 61 2.97 -58.54 26.65
CA LEU A 61 2.82 -58.30 25.22
C LEU A 61 2.06 -59.48 24.59
N SER A 62 0.80 -59.29 24.25
CA SER A 62 0.02 -60.26 23.47
C SER A 62 0.37 -60.13 21.98
N LEU A 63 1.33 -60.92 21.52
CA LEU A 63 1.66 -61.09 20.11
C LEU A 63 0.81 -62.23 19.50
N PRO A 64 0.61 -62.26 18.17
CA PRO A 64 -0.09 -63.37 17.51
C PRO A 64 0.56 -64.72 17.84
N GLY A 65 -0.16 -65.57 18.59
CA GLY A 65 0.30 -66.90 19.01
C GLY A 65 1.30 -66.97 20.17
N ARG A 66 1.74 -65.84 20.77
CA ARG A 66 2.63 -65.82 21.95
C ARG A 66 2.35 -64.64 22.87
N GLU A 67 2.18 -64.91 24.17
CA GLU A 67 2.20 -63.87 25.21
C GLU A 67 3.61 -63.76 25.80
N ILE A 68 4.23 -62.58 25.75
CA ILE A 68 5.53 -62.29 26.38
C ILE A 68 5.27 -61.48 27.65
N VAL A 69 5.38 -62.12 28.82
CA VAL A 69 5.22 -61.45 30.12
C VAL A 69 6.51 -60.69 30.44
N LEU A 70 6.40 -59.37 30.59
CA LEU A 70 7.49 -58.47 31.01
C LEU A 70 7.50 -58.26 32.53
N ALA A 71 6.33 -58.35 33.18
CA ALA A 71 6.17 -58.36 34.63
C ALA A 71 4.96 -59.24 35.00
N HIS A 72 5.16 -60.21 35.89
CA HIS A 72 4.10 -61.19 36.23
C HIS A 72 2.95 -60.59 37.06
N GLY A 73 3.18 -59.47 37.74
CA GLY A 73 2.22 -58.83 38.65
C GLY A 73 2.18 -59.48 40.03
N VAL A 74 1.43 -58.87 40.95
CA VAL A 74 1.19 -59.38 42.31
C VAL A 74 -0.25 -59.91 42.40
N PRO A 75 -0.48 -61.19 42.77
CA PRO A 75 -1.82 -61.71 42.96
C PRO A 75 -2.45 -61.08 44.22
N MET A 76 -3.60 -60.43 44.06
CA MET A 76 -4.38 -59.79 45.13
C MET A 76 -5.85 -60.19 45.01
N ARG A 77 -6.63 -60.13 46.10
CA ARG A 77 -8.10 -60.27 46.01
C ARG A 77 -8.72 -59.01 45.37
N PRO A 78 -9.92 -59.09 44.77
CA PRO A 78 -10.60 -57.93 44.17
C PRO A 78 -10.58 -56.65 45.04
N ALA A 79 -11.12 -56.69 46.26
CA ALA A 79 -11.17 -55.52 47.15
C ALA A 79 -9.79 -55.02 47.62
N GLU A 80 -8.79 -55.90 47.72
CA GLU A 80 -7.40 -55.54 48.05
C GLU A 80 -6.74 -54.83 46.85
N LEU A 81 -7.02 -55.30 45.63
CA LEU A 81 -6.57 -54.72 44.37
C LEU A 81 -7.23 -53.35 44.12
N GLU A 82 -8.53 -53.19 44.36
CA GLU A 82 -9.20 -51.88 44.24
C GLU A 82 -8.57 -50.84 45.16
N LEU A 83 -8.36 -51.18 46.44
CA LEU A 83 -7.75 -50.26 47.40
C LEU A 83 -6.29 -49.92 47.02
N ALA A 84 -5.48 -50.91 46.64
CA ALA A 84 -4.13 -50.69 46.12
C ALA A 84 -4.14 -49.84 44.83
N ALA A 85 -5.11 -50.12 43.96
CA ALA A 85 -5.63 -49.36 42.82
C ALA A 85 -5.67 -47.85 43.07
N PHE A 86 -6.66 -47.47 43.88
CA PHE A 86 -6.96 -46.10 44.24
C PHE A 86 -5.80 -45.42 44.97
N LEU A 87 -5.14 -46.09 45.92
CA LEU A 87 -4.00 -45.54 46.65
C LEU A 87 -2.81 -45.28 45.73
N CYS A 88 -2.52 -46.18 44.78
CA CYS A 88 -1.43 -46.01 43.82
C CYS A 88 -1.73 -44.90 42.79
N ILE A 89 -2.96 -44.81 42.29
CA ILE A 89 -3.40 -43.71 41.40
C ILE A 89 -3.31 -42.37 42.13
N ALA A 90 -3.78 -42.30 43.38
CA ALA A 90 -3.68 -41.09 44.21
C ALA A 90 -2.22 -40.70 44.49
N GLY A 91 -1.37 -41.67 44.84
CA GLY A 91 0.07 -41.45 45.03
C GLY A 91 0.77 -40.96 43.76
N CYS A 92 0.44 -41.54 42.60
CA CYS A 92 0.95 -41.10 41.31
C CYS A 92 0.47 -39.69 40.95
N ALA A 93 -0.81 -39.36 41.19
CA ALA A 93 -1.36 -38.03 40.96
C ALA A 93 -0.68 -36.97 41.85
N LEU A 94 -0.45 -37.27 43.12
CA LEU A 94 0.28 -36.40 44.06
C LEU A 94 1.74 -36.22 43.65
N ALA A 95 2.43 -37.29 43.25
CA ALA A 95 3.81 -37.23 42.78
C ALA A 95 3.94 -36.43 41.46
N LEU A 96 3.01 -36.63 40.52
CA LEU A 96 2.93 -35.86 39.28
C LEU A 96 2.62 -34.38 39.52
N ALA A 97 1.75 -34.05 40.49
CA ALA A 97 1.49 -32.68 40.91
C ALA A 97 2.74 -32.03 41.53
N GLY A 98 3.49 -32.76 42.37
CA GLY A 98 4.77 -32.30 42.94
C GLY A 98 5.84 -32.05 41.87
N ILE A 99 6.02 -33.00 40.94
CA ILE A 99 6.90 -32.85 39.76
C ILE A 99 6.48 -31.65 38.91
N GLY A 100 5.19 -31.50 38.63
CA GLY A 100 4.63 -30.36 37.90
C GLY A 100 4.89 -29.01 38.58
N TRP A 101 4.77 -28.95 39.91
CA TRP A 101 5.08 -27.76 40.70
C TRP A 101 6.58 -27.41 40.67
N VAL A 102 7.46 -28.39 40.83
CA VAL A 102 8.93 -28.19 40.70
C VAL A 102 9.28 -27.70 39.30
N VAL A 103 8.72 -28.30 38.25
CA VAL A 103 8.95 -27.92 36.85
C VAL A 103 8.42 -26.51 36.56
N ALA A 104 7.24 -26.16 37.05
CA ALA A 104 6.70 -24.80 36.96
C ALA A 104 7.62 -23.79 37.67
N ARG A 105 8.13 -24.12 38.86
CA ARG A 105 9.06 -23.27 39.63
C ARG A 105 10.43 -23.13 38.94
N LEU A 106 10.93 -24.15 38.25
CA LEU A 106 12.13 -24.08 37.40
C LEU A 106 11.89 -23.21 36.16
N CYS A 107 10.76 -23.38 35.48
CA CYS A 107 10.37 -22.59 34.31
C CYS A 107 10.17 -21.10 34.66
N PHE A 108 9.57 -20.80 35.81
CA PHE A 108 9.39 -19.43 36.30
C PHE A 108 10.73 -18.76 36.67
N LYS A 109 11.64 -19.50 37.32
CA LYS A 109 13.03 -19.03 37.57
C LYS A 109 13.80 -18.77 36.26
N ALA A 110 13.55 -19.55 35.21
CA ALA A 110 14.13 -19.34 33.88
C ALA A 110 13.53 -18.13 33.16
N GLN A 111 12.19 -17.99 33.19
CA GLN A 111 11.45 -16.84 32.67
C GLN A 111 11.96 -15.53 33.27
N ASN A 112 12.07 -15.45 34.60
CA ASN A 112 12.48 -14.21 35.27
C ASN A 112 13.87 -13.77 34.82
N ARG A 113 14.87 -14.67 34.80
CA ARG A 113 16.22 -14.35 34.29
C ARG A 113 16.22 -13.85 32.84
N ALA A 114 15.38 -14.43 31.97
CA ALA A 114 15.25 -13.97 30.59
C ALA A 114 14.53 -12.60 30.49
N ALA A 115 13.55 -12.34 31.35
CA ALA A 115 12.86 -11.05 31.43
C ALA A 115 13.77 -9.96 32.02
N ASP A 116 14.56 -10.28 33.05
CA ASP A 116 15.49 -9.36 33.70
C ASP A 116 16.59 -8.91 32.74
N ALA A 117 17.17 -9.84 31.96
CA ALA A 117 18.13 -9.49 30.90
C ALA A 117 17.55 -8.56 29.82
N VAL A 118 16.24 -8.63 29.54
CA VAL A 118 15.54 -7.70 28.62
C VAL A 118 15.26 -6.36 29.29
N ARG A 119 14.79 -6.38 30.55
CA ARG A 119 14.56 -5.17 31.36
C ARG A 119 15.84 -4.36 31.49
N GLU A 120 16.95 -5.00 31.83
CA GLU A 120 18.24 -4.36 32.04
C GLU A 120 18.80 -3.74 30.75
N ALA A 121 18.78 -4.49 29.64
CA ALA A 121 19.24 -3.99 28.34
C ALA A 121 18.44 -2.77 27.85
N VAL A 122 17.16 -2.70 28.18
CA VAL A 122 16.28 -1.58 27.81
C VAL A 122 16.33 -0.44 28.84
N LEU A 123 16.48 -0.73 30.12
CA LEU A 123 16.63 0.29 31.17
C LEU A 123 17.86 1.15 30.89
N ARG A 124 19.01 0.54 30.57
CA ARG A 124 20.20 1.28 30.11
C ARG A 124 19.86 2.15 28.88
N ALA A 125 19.35 1.55 27.81
CA ALA A 125 19.00 2.26 26.57
C ALA A 125 17.86 3.31 26.69
N ILE A 126 17.19 3.43 27.84
CA ILE A 126 16.23 4.49 28.17
C ILE A 126 16.86 5.55 29.07
N LEU A 127 17.67 5.17 30.07
CA LEU A 127 18.43 6.09 30.90
C LEU A 127 19.48 6.87 30.07
N ASP A 128 20.08 6.19 29.10
CA ASP A 128 21.02 6.74 28.13
C ASP A 128 20.32 7.49 26.96
N ALA A 129 18.98 7.66 26.99
CA ALA A 129 18.25 8.28 25.87
C ALA A 129 18.25 9.82 25.91
N PRO A 130 18.50 10.51 24.78
CA PRO A 130 18.52 11.97 24.72
C PRO A 130 17.11 12.58 24.66
N ALA A 131 16.98 13.87 24.99
CA ALA A 131 15.69 14.56 25.05
C ALA A 131 14.91 14.56 23.72
N GLY A 132 15.58 14.60 22.56
CA GLY A 132 14.92 14.50 21.25
C GLY A 132 14.55 13.08 20.80
N ALA A 133 14.95 12.04 21.55
CA ALA A 133 14.55 10.64 21.28
C ALA A 133 13.45 10.14 22.23
N ARG A 134 12.78 11.03 22.96
CA ARG A 134 11.71 10.69 23.93
C ARG A 134 10.60 9.82 23.34
N ASP A 135 10.23 9.98 22.07
CA ASP A 135 9.23 9.14 21.41
C ASP A 135 9.75 7.74 21.07
N GLU A 136 11.03 7.61 20.80
CA GLU A 136 11.71 6.34 20.53
C GLU A 136 11.93 5.56 21.85
N ALA A 137 12.35 6.25 22.91
CA ALA A 137 12.43 5.71 24.27
C ALA A 137 11.06 5.32 24.84
N ARG A 138 10.02 6.16 24.67
CA ARG A 138 8.63 5.80 24.98
C ARG A 138 8.10 4.67 24.10
N SER A 139 8.60 4.51 22.89
CA SER A 139 8.27 3.35 22.04
C SER A 139 8.98 2.09 22.52
N LEU A 140 10.25 2.18 22.94
CA LEU A 140 11.01 1.07 23.51
C LEU A 140 10.38 0.58 24.83
N ALA A 141 10.01 1.50 25.73
CA ALA A 141 9.30 1.20 26.98
C ALA A 141 7.97 0.47 26.73
N ARG A 142 7.14 1.00 25.80
CA ARG A 142 5.88 0.35 25.39
C ARG A 142 6.12 -1.02 24.76
N LEU A 143 7.12 -1.13 23.89
CA LEU A 143 7.46 -2.39 23.22
C LEU A 143 7.96 -3.44 24.23
N VAL A 144 8.69 -3.07 25.28
CA VAL A 144 9.02 -3.98 26.40
C VAL A 144 7.78 -4.46 27.13
N GLY A 145 6.85 -3.55 27.48
CA GLY A 145 5.58 -3.95 28.10
C GLY A 145 4.81 -4.97 27.23
N GLU A 146 4.77 -4.74 25.92
CA GLU A 146 4.17 -5.68 24.97
C GLU A 146 4.97 -6.99 24.78
N VAL A 147 6.31 -6.93 24.82
CA VAL A 147 7.22 -8.05 24.57
C VAL A 147 7.28 -8.98 25.78
N LEU A 148 7.36 -8.45 27.00
CA LEU A 148 7.30 -9.24 28.23
C LEU A 148 5.88 -9.81 28.40
N GLY A 149 4.86 -8.96 28.47
CA GLY A 149 3.48 -9.39 28.76
C GLY A 149 2.83 -10.31 27.71
N ARG A 150 3.39 -10.42 26.49
CA ARG A 150 3.02 -11.47 25.51
C ARG A 150 4.06 -12.57 25.34
N GLY A 151 5.31 -12.32 25.75
CA GLY A 151 6.42 -13.26 25.66
C GLY A 151 6.52 -14.23 26.84
N ASP A 152 6.06 -13.85 28.05
CA ASP A 152 6.17 -14.60 29.30
C ASP A 152 5.96 -16.12 29.16
N ARG A 153 4.89 -16.53 28.47
CA ARG A 153 4.54 -17.95 28.26
C ARG A 153 5.52 -18.69 27.34
N LEU A 154 6.16 -18.01 26.41
CA LEU A 154 7.28 -18.55 25.62
C LEU A 154 8.56 -18.64 26.47
N LEU A 155 8.82 -17.59 27.26
CA LEU A 155 10.03 -17.48 28.08
C LEU A 155 10.10 -18.60 29.14
N ALA A 156 8.96 -18.97 29.73
CA ALA A 156 8.85 -20.08 30.67
C ALA A 156 8.96 -21.46 30.00
N ALA A 157 8.17 -21.71 28.95
CA ALA A 157 7.81 -23.09 28.54
C ALA A 157 8.30 -23.50 27.14
N GLY A 158 8.96 -22.62 26.38
CA GLY A 158 9.18 -22.76 24.94
C GLY A 158 10.00 -23.98 24.46
N ILE A 159 10.74 -24.65 25.35
CA ILE A 159 11.51 -25.88 25.07
C ILE A 159 10.89 -27.10 25.78
N VAL A 160 10.32 -26.90 26.97
CA VAL A 160 9.81 -27.99 27.81
C VAL A 160 8.55 -28.62 27.22
N VAL A 161 7.57 -27.82 26.77
CA VAL A 161 6.30 -28.36 26.24
C VAL A 161 6.48 -29.14 24.92
N PRO A 162 7.32 -28.70 23.95
CA PRO A 162 7.64 -29.53 22.79
C PRO A 162 8.24 -30.89 23.16
N ALA A 163 9.16 -30.94 24.13
CA ALA A 163 9.75 -32.20 24.61
C ALA A 163 8.70 -33.10 25.30
N MET A 164 7.84 -32.53 26.16
CA MET A 164 6.73 -33.25 26.78
C MET A 164 5.74 -33.82 25.75
N THR A 165 5.46 -33.06 24.69
CA THR A 165 4.54 -33.47 23.62
C THR A 165 5.10 -34.67 22.85
N LEU A 166 6.38 -34.64 22.51
CA LEU A 166 7.05 -35.76 21.85
C LEU A 166 7.08 -37.00 22.75
N ALA A 167 7.43 -36.84 24.03
CA ALA A 167 7.44 -37.93 24.99
C ALA A 167 6.05 -38.57 25.17
N ALA A 168 4.99 -37.75 25.32
CA ALA A 168 3.62 -38.23 25.46
C ALA A 168 3.08 -38.91 24.20
N LEU A 169 3.45 -38.43 23.00
CA LEU A 169 3.07 -39.05 21.73
C LEU A 169 3.69 -40.44 21.59
N LEU A 170 5.00 -40.56 21.84
CA LEU A 170 5.71 -41.84 21.84
C LEU A 170 5.17 -42.80 22.89
N PHE A 171 4.89 -42.30 24.10
CA PHE A 171 4.31 -43.07 25.19
C PHE A 171 2.90 -43.59 24.86
N ALA A 172 2.01 -42.78 24.31
CA ALA A 172 0.66 -43.21 23.96
C ALA A 172 0.65 -44.26 22.83
N LEU A 173 1.52 -44.11 21.83
CA LEU A 173 1.71 -45.13 20.79
C LEU A 173 2.26 -46.45 21.36
N GLY A 174 3.26 -46.37 22.26
CA GLY A 174 3.79 -47.54 22.96
C GLY A 174 2.74 -48.24 23.81
N PHE A 175 1.97 -47.49 24.60
CA PHE A 175 0.91 -48.04 25.46
C PHE A 175 -0.20 -48.72 24.64
N ALA A 176 -0.61 -48.14 23.50
CA ALA A 176 -1.55 -48.80 22.61
C ALA A 176 -1.01 -50.08 21.96
N GLY A 177 0.30 -50.11 21.64
CA GLY A 177 0.97 -51.33 21.18
C GLY A 177 1.00 -52.44 22.23
N LEU A 178 1.15 -52.08 23.52
CA LEU A 178 1.03 -53.01 24.65
C LEU A 178 -0.42 -53.47 24.87
N ALA A 179 -1.39 -52.57 24.75
CA ALA A 179 -2.82 -52.85 24.98
C ALA A 179 -3.43 -53.76 23.89
N ALA A 180 -3.23 -53.41 22.61
CA ALA A 180 -3.49 -54.26 21.45
C ALA A 180 -2.92 -53.62 20.18
N PRO A 181 -2.03 -54.28 19.42
CA PRO A 181 -1.43 -53.71 18.19
C PRO A 181 -2.45 -53.18 17.16
N ARG A 182 -3.67 -53.75 17.12
CA ARG A 182 -4.77 -53.28 16.25
C ARG A 182 -5.34 -51.89 16.59
N LEU A 183 -5.01 -51.33 17.76
CA LEU A 183 -5.41 -49.96 18.15
C LEU A 183 -4.45 -48.87 17.62
N ILE A 184 -3.23 -49.24 17.20
CA ILE A 184 -2.23 -48.30 16.65
C ILE A 184 -2.75 -47.52 15.41
N PRO A 185 -3.37 -48.14 14.38
CA PRO A 185 -3.89 -47.38 13.25
C PRO A 185 -5.04 -46.43 13.62
N THR A 186 -5.96 -46.84 14.49
CA THR A 186 -7.06 -45.96 14.94
C THR A 186 -6.59 -44.85 15.86
N ALA A 187 -5.54 -45.08 16.64
CA ALA A 187 -4.82 -44.04 17.37
C ALA A 187 -4.19 -43.00 16.43
N ALA A 188 -3.51 -43.46 15.38
CA ALA A 188 -2.93 -42.57 14.37
C ALA A 188 -4.02 -41.74 13.65
N ILE A 189 -5.16 -42.35 13.32
CA ILE A 189 -6.33 -41.65 12.75
C ILE A 189 -6.91 -40.62 13.73
N GLY A 190 -7.08 -40.97 15.01
CA GLY A 190 -7.58 -40.05 16.03
C GLY A 190 -6.64 -38.84 16.26
N LEU A 191 -5.34 -39.08 16.33
CA LEU A 191 -4.31 -38.04 16.43
C LEU A 191 -4.28 -37.17 15.15
N ALA A 192 -4.43 -37.76 13.97
CA ALA A 192 -4.55 -37.03 12.71
C ALA A 192 -5.84 -36.19 12.63
N ALA A 193 -6.97 -36.68 13.15
CA ALA A 193 -8.24 -35.96 13.20
C ALA A 193 -8.17 -34.75 14.14
N ILE A 194 -7.57 -34.93 15.33
CA ILE A 194 -7.28 -33.83 16.26
C ILE A 194 -6.32 -32.83 15.59
N GLY A 195 -5.27 -33.31 14.91
CA GLY A 195 -4.34 -32.49 14.14
C GLY A 195 -4.99 -31.68 13.01
N LEU A 196 -5.92 -32.29 12.26
CA LEU A 196 -6.67 -31.65 11.17
C LEU A 196 -7.66 -30.61 11.71
N ALA A 197 -8.43 -30.94 12.76
CA ALA A 197 -9.32 -30.01 13.42
C ALA A 197 -8.57 -28.80 13.97
N TYR A 198 -7.43 -29.04 14.63
CA TYR A 198 -6.55 -27.97 15.10
C TYR A 198 -5.93 -27.19 13.93
N GLY A 199 -5.59 -27.86 12.83
CA GLY A 199 -5.09 -27.27 11.58
C GLY A 199 -6.07 -26.30 10.93
N LEU A 200 -7.33 -26.68 10.77
CA LEU A 200 -8.41 -25.84 10.22
C LEU A 200 -8.70 -24.63 11.11
N VAL A 201 -8.65 -24.80 12.44
CA VAL A 201 -8.75 -23.69 13.40
C VAL A 201 -7.51 -22.79 13.35
N LEU A 202 -6.31 -23.35 13.19
CA LEU A 202 -5.09 -22.59 12.99
C LEU A 202 -5.14 -21.78 11.69
N GLU A 203 -5.63 -22.35 10.60
CA GLU A 203 -5.66 -21.71 9.29
C GLU A 203 -6.58 -20.49 9.27
N ARG A 204 -7.82 -20.64 9.77
CA ARG A 204 -8.73 -19.49 9.91
C ARG A 204 -8.32 -18.54 11.05
N ALA A 205 -7.47 -18.99 11.99
CA ALA A 205 -6.78 -18.10 12.92
C ALA A 205 -5.58 -17.38 12.26
N ARG A 206 -4.92 -17.94 11.24
CA ARG A 206 -3.94 -17.23 10.39
C ARG A 206 -4.65 -16.13 9.63
N ASP A 207 -5.82 -16.35 9.03
CA ASP A 207 -6.59 -15.27 8.39
C ASP A 207 -6.85 -14.08 9.35
N ARG A 208 -7.26 -14.37 10.59
CA ARG A 208 -7.43 -13.34 11.63
C ARG A 208 -6.10 -12.67 12.02
N GLN A 209 -5.01 -13.43 12.12
CA GLN A 209 -3.68 -12.90 12.42
C GLN A 209 -3.14 -12.04 11.27
N ASP A 210 -3.29 -12.47 10.03
CA ASP A 210 -2.87 -11.78 8.82
C ASP A 210 -3.70 -10.53 8.56
N LEU A 211 -5.01 -10.53 8.82
CA LEU A 211 -5.81 -9.30 8.81
C LEU A 211 -5.36 -8.32 9.91
N ARG A 212 -5.03 -8.81 11.11
CA ARG A 212 -4.47 -7.97 12.18
C ARG A 212 -3.05 -7.47 11.86
N LEU A 213 -2.18 -8.29 11.27
CA LEU A 213 -0.84 -7.93 10.81
C LEU A 213 -0.91 -6.91 9.67
N ARG A 214 -1.71 -7.17 8.63
CA ARG A 214 -1.98 -6.21 7.54
C ARG A 214 -2.61 -4.91 8.06
N SER A 215 -3.40 -4.95 9.15
CA SER A 215 -3.88 -3.73 9.81
C SER A 215 -2.77 -2.98 10.55
N SER A 216 -1.82 -3.69 11.16
CA SER A 216 -0.63 -3.14 11.80
C SER A 216 0.33 -2.52 10.78
N THR A 217 0.70 -3.26 9.73
CA THR A 217 1.55 -2.77 8.65
C THR A 217 0.90 -1.60 7.92
N ARG A 218 -0.42 -1.61 7.69
CA ARG A 218 -1.12 -0.42 7.16
C ARG A 218 -1.12 0.74 8.14
N ALA A 219 -1.27 0.52 9.44
CA ALA A 219 -1.13 1.60 10.43
C ALA A 219 0.28 2.18 10.45
N GLU A 220 1.31 1.34 10.32
CA GLU A 220 2.72 1.72 10.18
C GLU A 220 3.00 2.48 8.87
N THR A 221 2.47 2.04 7.73
CA THR A 221 2.53 2.81 6.46
C THR A 221 1.83 4.16 6.59
N ASN A 222 0.64 4.22 7.20
CA ASN A 222 -0.05 5.48 7.48
C ASN A 222 0.78 6.40 8.42
N LEU A 223 1.52 5.83 9.37
CA LEU A 223 2.39 6.60 10.27
C LEU A 223 3.61 7.15 9.53
N ASN A 224 4.28 6.34 8.71
CA ASN A 224 5.44 6.76 7.92
C ASN A 224 5.05 7.79 6.84
N ASP A 225 3.88 7.62 6.23
CA ASP A 225 3.30 8.57 5.28
C ASP A 225 2.93 9.90 6.00
N LEU A 226 2.34 9.83 7.21
CA LEU A 226 2.13 11.02 8.06
C LEU A 226 3.47 11.71 8.45
N VAL A 227 4.53 10.96 8.74
CA VAL A 227 5.87 11.51 9.02
C VAL A 227 6.45 12.19 7.77
N ARG A 228 6.32 11.58 6.58
CA ARG A 228 6.68 12.22 5.30
C ARG A 228 5.87 13.49 5.02
N ARG A 229 4.59 13.50 5.40
CA ARG A 229 3.68 14.67 5.29
C ARG A 229 3.92 15.71 6.38
N LEU A 230 4.66 15.40 7.45
CA LEU A 230 4.76 16.24 8.64
C LEU A 230 5.28 17.67 8.38
N PRO A 231 6.25 17.92 7.46
CA PRO A 231 6.61 19.27 7.07
C PRO A 231 5.41 20.06 6.54
N ALA A 232 4.65 19.50 5.60
CA ALA A 232 3.44 20.12 5.05
C ALA A 232 2.30 20.22 6.09
N VAL A 233 2.17 19.27 7.03
CA VAL A 233 1.25 19.40 8.19
C VAL A 233 1.60 20.62 9.04
N ARG A 234 2.89 20.95 9.20
CA ARG A 234 3.35 22.15 9.92
C ARG A 234 3.15 23.41 9.09
N VAL A 235 3.65 23.46 7.84
CA VAL A 235 3.56 24.62 6.92
C VAL A 235 2.11 25.05 6.60
N HIS A 236 1.15 24.11 6.65
CA HIS A 236 -0.26 24.41 6.40
C HIS A 236 -1.19 24.30 7.63
N GLY A 237 -0.65 24.08 8.83
CA GLY A 237 -1.46 23.93 10.06
C GLY A 237 -2.43 22.73 10.08
N ALA A 238 -2.34 21.79 9.13
CA ALA A 238 -3.35 20.77 8.79
C ALA A 238 -3.58 19.66 9.85
N ALA A 239 -3.07 19.83 11.08
CA ALA A 239 -3.03 18.80 12.12
C ALA A 239 -4.42 18.33 12.61
N ALA A 240 -5.47 19.14 12.46
CA ALA A 240 -6.84 18.74 12.78
C ALA A 240 -7.48 17.87 11.67
N LEU A 241 -7.17 18.17 10.41
CA LEU A 241 -7.63 17.42 9.24
C LEU A 241 -7.07 15.99 9.23
N GLU A 242 -5.76 15.84 9.47
CA GLU A 242 -5.14 14.52 9.55
C GLU A 242 -5.66 13.68 10.73
N ARG A 243 -5.93 14.29 11.90
CA ARG A 243 -6.60 13.58 13.02
C ARG A 243 -7.95 13.00 12.60
N LYS A 244 -8.80 13.77 11.91
CA LYS A 244 -10.09 13.29 11.37
C LYS A 244 -9.91 12.18 10.32
N ARG A 245 -8.98 12.36 9.37
CA ARG A 245 -8.63 11.40 8.30
C ARG A 245 -8.15 10.05 8.86
N ILE A 246 -7.29 10.08 9.88
CA ILE A 246 -6.78 8.88 10.57
C ILE A 246 -7.90 8.18 11.36
N ALA A 247 -8.75 8.93 12.08
CA ALA A 247 -9.87 8.36 12.83
C ALA A 247 -10.84 7.58 11.92
N ALA A 248 -11.18 8.13 10.74
CA ALA A 248 -12.02 7.47 9.75
C ALA A 248 -11.37 6.18 9.20
N ARG A 249 -10.07 6.21 8.84
CA ARG A 249 -9.31 5.04 8.40
C ARG A 249 -9.28 3.93 9.48
N VAL A 250 -9.14 4.30 10.76
CA VAL A 250 -9.18 3.36 11.89
C VAL A 250 -10.57 2.75 12.09
N ALA A 251 -11.65 3.54 12.01
CA ALA A 251 -13.02 3.04 12.14
C ALA A 251 -13.36 2.00 11.06
N ALA A 252 -13.06 2.31 9.79
CA ALA A 252 -13.25 1.38 8.67
C ALA A 252 -12.45 0.08 8.81
N MET A 253 -11.26 0.13 9.44
CA MET A 253 -10.44 -1.05 9.73
C MET A 253 -11.08 -1.93 10.83
N ARG A 254 -11.60 -1.34 11.92
CA ARG A 254 -12.27 -2.07 13.01
C ARG A 254 -13.42 -2.93 12.49
N ALA A 255 -14.25 -2.38 11.59
CA ALA A 255 -15.37 -3.10 10.98
C ALA A 255 -14.92 -4.35 10.19
N LYS A 256 -13.78 -4.27 9.46
CA LYS A 256 -13.23 -5.43 8.72
C LYS A 256 -12.67 -6.50 9.66
N VAL A 257 -12.03 -6.11 10.77
CA VAL A 257 -11.56 -7.05 11.80
C VAL A 257 -12.75 -7.75 12.48
N SER A 258 -13.78 -7.01 12.90
CA SER A 258 -14.99 -7.56 13.54
C SER A 258 -15.66 -8.67 12.70
N ARG A 259 -15.86 -8.44 11.39
CA ARG A 259 -16.43 -9.44 10.47
C ARG A 259 -15.59 -10.72 10.37
N ALA A 260 -14.26 -10.62 10.46
CA ALA A 260 -13.38 -11.80 10.49
C ALA A 260 -13.45 -12.56 11.82
N GLU A 261 -13.69 -11.87 12.93
CA GLU A 261 -13.84 -12.48 14.24
C GLU A 261 -15.17 -13.24 14.39
N ALA A 262 -16.25 -12.72 13.80
CA ALA A 262 -17.51 -13.46 13.66
C ALA A 262 -17.34 -14.76 12.84
N ARG A 263 -16.67 -14.70 11.68
CA ARG A 263 -16.39 -15.88 10.84
C ARG A 263 -15.55 -16.94 11.57
N LEU A 264 -14.60 -16.52 12.42
CA LEU A 264 -13.81 -17.45 13.24
C LEU A 264 -14.64 -18.13 14.34
N ALA A 265 -15.71 -17.51 14.84
CA ALA A 265 -16.61 -18.16 15.81
C ALA A 265 -17.34 -19.36 15.17
N TYR A 266 -17.96 -19.16 14.02
CA TYR A 266 -18.65 -20.23 13.27
C TYR A 266 -17.69 -21.38 12.89
N ALA A 267 -16.43 -21.09 12.54
CA ALA A 267 -15.44 -22.10 12.18
C ALA A 267 -14.97 -23.00 13.36
N ARG A 268 -15.20 -22.61 14.62
CA ARG A 268 -14.75 -23.38 15.79
C ARG A 268 -15.66 -24.55 16.13
N ALA A 269 -16.97 -24.38 16.00
CA ALA A 269 -17.96 -25.40 16.34
C ALA A 269 -17.74 -26.75 15.60
N PRO A 270 -17.64 -26.79 14.25
CA PRO A 270 -17.43 -28.05 13.54
C PRO A 270 -16.04 -28.67 13.80
N ALA A 271 -15.01 -27.87 14.06
CA ALA A 271 -13.69 -28.39 14.41
C ALA A 271 -13.66 -29.03 15.80
N LEU A 272 -14.37 -28.45 16.78
CA LEU A 272 -14.54 -29.05 18.11
C LEU A 272 -15.30 -30.39 17.99
N ALA A 273 -16.37 -30.42 17.19
CA ALA A 273 -17.13 -31.64 16.93
C ALA A 273 -16.25 -32.73 16.28
N LEU A 274 -15.49 -32.40 15.23
CA LEU A 274 -14.62 -33.36 14.53
C LEU A 274 -13.56 -33.97 15.47
N ALA A 275 -12.98 -33.16 16.36
CA ALA A 275 -11.96 -33.61 17.32
C ALA A 275 -12.49 -34.56 18.42
N VAL A 276 -13.81 -34.61 18.63
CA VAL A 276 -14.46 -35.54 19.57
C VAL A 276 -15.07 -36.74 18.84
N ILE A 277 -15.78 -36.49 17.73
CA ILE A 277 -16.56 -37.50 17.02
C ILE A 277 -15.66 -38.48 16.26
N LEU A 278 -14.62 -38.02 15.55
CA LEU A 278 -13.80 -38.93 14.74
C LEU A 278 -13.01 -39.95 15.58
N PRO A 279 -12.38 -39.57 16.71
CA PRO A 279 -11.78 -40.55 17.63
C PRO A 279 -12.80 -41.53 18.20
N ALA A 280 -14.01 -41.08 18.57
CA ALA A 280 -15.07 -41.94 19.08
C ALA A 280 -15.53 -42.97 18.03
N ILE A 281 -15.71 -42.55 16.78
CA ILE A 281 -16.02 -43.46 15.65
C ILE A 281 -14.87 -44.45 15.42
N ALA A 282 -13.62 -43.99 15.42
CA ALA A 282 -12.45 -44.86 15.22
C ALA A 282 -12.28 -45.90 16.35
N ILE A 283 -12.59 -45.53 17.59
CA ILE A 283 -12.65 -46.48 18.72
C ILE A 283 -13.80 -47.48 18.50
N GLY A 284 -14.99 -47.01 18.13
CA GLY A 284 -16.14 -47.87 17.82
C GLY A 284 -15.87 -48.88 16.71
N THR A 285 -15.21 -48.48 15.61
CA THR A 285 -14.87 -49.39 14.51
C THR A 285 -13.74 -50.35 14.85
N ALA A 286 -12.76 -49.97 15.69
CA ALA A 286 -11.76 -50.91 16.21
C ALA A 286 -12.36 -51.95 17.17
N LEU A 287 -13.46 -51.62 17.86
CA LEU A 287 -14.16 -52.54 18.77
C LEU A 287 -15.21 -53.41 18.07
N TRP A 288 -15.63 -53.03 16.85
CA TRP A 288 -16.60 -53.77 16.05
C TRP A 288 -16.13 -55.22 15.83
N ARG A 289 -16.89 -56.18 16.36
CA ARG A 289 -16.67 -57.61 16.12
C ARG A 289 -17.27 -57.96 14.76
N SER A 290 -16.45 -58.34 13.79
CA SER A 290 -16.96 -58.85 12.52
C SER A 290 -17.72 -60.16 12.77
N THR A 291 -19.01 -60.17 12.47
CA THR A 291 -19.87 -61.36 12.51
C THR A 291 -19.94 -62.07 11.16
N ALA A 292 -19.07 -61.71 10.22
CA ALA A 292 -19.01 -62.36 8.90
C ALA A 292 -18.50 -63.82 9.03
N PRO A 293 -19.20 -64.81 8.43
CA PRO A 293 -18.74 -66.19 8.42
C PRO A 293 -17.32 -66.32 7.85
N GLY A 294 -16.45 -67.03 8.57
CA GLY A 294 -15.05 -67.24 8.15
C GLY A 294 -14.07 -66.11 8.51
N ALA A 295 -14.51 -65.02 9.15
CA ALA A 295 -13.58 -64.04 9.71
C ALA A 295 -12.69 -64.67 10.81
N PRO A 296 -11.36 -64.41 10.85
CA PRO A 296 -10.49 -64.98 11.87
C PRO A 296 -10.92 -64.47 13.27
N PRO A 297 -10.84 -65.32 14.32
CA PRO A 297 -11.33 -64.96 15.66
C PRO A 297 -10.53 -63.78 16.22
N VAL A 298 -11.13 -62.59 16.17
CA VAL A 298 -10.50 -61.35 16.61
C VAL A 298 -10.36 -61.39 18.13
N ALA A 299 -9.13 -61.53 18.62
CA ALA A 299 -8.83 -61.57 20.04
C ALA A 299 -9.51 -60.40 20.78
N PRO A 300 -10.27 -60.66 21.86
CA PRO A 300 -11.01 -59.62 22.56
C PRO A 300 -10.03 -58.59 23.11
N VAL A 301 -10.25 -57.32 22.75
CA VAL A 301 -9.59 -56.20 23.43
C VAL A 301 -10.20 -56.12 24.81
N ASP A 302 -9.33 -56.18 25.82
CA ASP A 302 -9.68 -55.92 27.21
C ASP A 302 -10.25 -54.48 27.34
N PRO A 303 -11.50 -54.30 27.83
CA PRO A 303 -12.10 -52.99 28.04
C PRO A 303 -11.24 -52.06 28.92
N ALA A 304 -10.48 -52.63 29.86
CA ALA A 304 -9.58 -51.88 30.71
C ALA A 304 -8.36 -51.35 29.94
N ALA A 305 -7.72 -52.21 29.14
CA ALA A 305 -6.58 -51.83 28.31
C ALA A 305 -6.95 -50.78 27.25
N LEU A 306 -8.17 -50.87 26.70
CA LEU A 306 -8.76 -49.82 25.87
C LEU A 306 -8.85 -48.48 26.61
N LEU A 307 -9.49 -48.46 27.79
CA LEU A 307 -9.72 -47.21 28.52
C LEU A 307 -8.40 -46.49 28.83
N ALA A 308 -7.41 -47.22 29.33
CA ALA A 308 -6.08 -46.68 29.60
C ALA A 308 -5.37 -46.17 28.34
N ALA A 309 -5.51 -46.85 27.19
CA ALA A 309 -5.01 -46.35 25.91
C ALA A 309 -5.71 -45.04 25.47
N THR A 310 -7.04 -44.95 25.61
CA THR A 310 -7.77 -43.70 25.28
C THR A 310 -7.37 -42.53 26.18
N GLY A 311 -7.08 -42.78 27.47
CA GLY A 311 -6.52 -41.79 28.39
C GLY A 311 -5.15 -41.28 27.94
N ALA A 312 -4.26 -42.17 27.49
CA ALA A 312 -2.95 -41.79 26.94
C ALA A 312 -3.08 -40.90 25.69
N PHE A 313 -4.02 -41.18 24.78
CA PHE A 313 -4.27 -40.35 23.61
C PHE A 313 -4.89 -38.99 23.94
N GLY A 314 -5.79 -38.92 24.93
CA GLY A 314 -6.30 -37.65 25.45
C GLY A 314 -5.17 -36.74 25.96
N LEU A 315 -4.25 -37.31 26.74
CA LEU A 315 -3.08 -36.59 27.28
C LEU A 315 -2.10 -36.15 26.18
N ALA A 316 -1.80 -37.01 25.22
CA ALA A 316 -0.94 -36.68 24.07
C ALA A 316 -1.56 -35.58 23.19
N GLY A 317 -2.86 -35.67 22.86
CA GLY A 317 -3.58 -34.65 22.09
C GLY A 317 -3.67 -33.30 22.80
N TRP A 318 -3.87 -33.30 24.13
CA TRP A 318 -3.87 -32.10 24.95
C TRP A 318 -2.51 -31.39 24.94
N LEU A 319 -1.41 -32.12 25.12
CA LEU A 319 -0.05 -31.57 25.04
C LEU A 319 0.26 -31.05 23.62
N ALA A 320 -0.15 -31.77 22.57
CA ALA A 320 0.02 -31.32 21.19
C ALA A 320 -0.69 -29.99 20.91
N ALA A 321 -1.90 -29.79 21.43
CA ALA A 321 -2.61 -28.51 21.35
C ALA A 321 -1.85 -27.37 22.08
N ILE A 322 -1.26 -27.63 23.25
CA ILE A 322 -0.44 -26.62 23.97
C ILE A 322 0.85 -26.30 23.19
N CYS A 323 1.51 -27.31 22.61
CA CYS A 323 2.70 -27.13 21.78
C CYS A 323 2.42 -26.27 20.53
N ALA A 324 1.38 -26.62 19.77
CA ALA A 324 0.96 -25.84 18.61
C ALA A 324 0.53 -24.42 18.98
N ARG A 325 -0.14 -24.23 20.14
CA ARG A 325 -0.44 -22.91 20.71
C ARG A 325 0.84 -22.11 20.96
N LEU A 326 1.84 -22.67 21.65
CA LEU A 326 3.13 -22.00 21.88
C LEU A 326 3.86 -21.67 20.57
N TRP A 327 3.82 -22.56 19.57
CA TRP A 327 4.42 -22.32 18.26
C TRP A 327 3.81 -21.11 17.53
N THR A 328 2.47 -20.96 17.55
CA THR A 328 1.81 -19.76 16.99
C THR A 328 2.17 -18.49 17.75
N VAL A 329 2.28 -18.55 19.09
CA VAL A 329 2.73 -17.38 19.88
C VAL A 329 4.18 -17.03 19.52
N ARG A 330 5.09 -18.01 19.38
CA ARG A 330 6.49 -17.78 18.94
C ARG A 330 6.54 -17.05 17.59
N LYS A 331 5.80 -17.53 16.59
CA LYS A 331 5.74 -16.89 15.27
C LYS A 331 5.22 -15.44 15.34
N SER A 332 4.28 -15.15 16.23
CA SER A 332 3.70 -13.81 16.43
C SER A 332 4.57 -12.84 17.26
N VAL A 333 5.50 -13.35 18.07
CA VAL A 333 6.32 -12.57 19.01
C VAL A 333 7.74 -12.32 18.48
N ARG A 334 8.29 -13.23 17.67
CA ARG A 334 9.63 -13.13 17.07
C ARG A 334 9.90 -11.81 16.31
N PRO A 335 8.96 -11.22 15.54
CA PRO A 335 9.18 -9.92 14.91
C PRO A 335 9.44 -8.82 15.95
N ARG A 336 8.58 -8.71 16.98
CA ARG A 336 8.71 -7.69 18.04
C ARG A 336 10.04 -7.77 18.79
N PHE A 337 10.61 -8.96 19.01
CA PHE A 337 11.94 -9.12 19.58
C PHE A 337 13.05 -8.55 18.67
N ARG A 338 12.91 -8.71 17.35
CA ARG A 338 13.82 -8.12 16.36
C ARG A 338 13.64 -6.60 16.27
N ASP A 339 12.42 -6.10 16.42
CA ASP A 339 12.12 -4.66 16.46
C ASP A 339 12.69 -4.02 17.73
N LEU A 340 12.55 -4.68 18.88
CA LEU A 340 13.14 -4.28 20.16
C LEU A 340 14.68 -4.19 20.04
N ALA A 341 15.32 -5.19 19.44
CA ALA A 341 16.77 -5.18 19.20
C ALA A 341 17.21 -4.02 18.28
N ARG A 342 16.41 -3.66 17.26
CA ARG A 342 16.70 -2.52 16.37
C ARG A 342 16.54 -1.18 17.07
N LEU A 343 15.48 -0.98 17.87
CA LEU A 343 15.24 0.27 18.59
C LEU A 343 16.30 0.57 19.65
N ILE A 344 16.80 -0.46 20.37
CA ILE A 344 17.92 -0.31 21.30
C ILE A 344 19.16 0.25 20.59
N ALA A 345 19.56 -0.36 19.48
CA ALA A 345 20.72 0.08 18.70
C ALA A 345 20.55 1.49 18.10
N MET A 346 19.33 1.84 17.67
CA MET A 346 19.04 3.17 17.12
C MET A 346 19.06 4.27 18.18
N LEU A 347 18.57 4.00 19.39
CA LEU A 347 18.60 4.95 20.52
C LEU A 347 20.04 5.25 20.97
N GLN A 348 20.87 4.21 21.07
CA GLN A 348 22.29 4.34 21.35
C GLN A 348 23.00 5.21 20.31
N GLY A 349 22.64 5.09 19.03
CA GLY A 349 23.14 5.96 17.96
C GLY A 349 22.60 7.41 17.97
N ARG A 350 21.48 7.69 18.68
CA ARG A 350 20.87 9.03 18.74
C ARG A 350 21.29 9.86 19.96
N GLN A 351 21.80 9.24 21.03
CA GLN A 351 22.25 9.93 22.26
C GLN A 351 23.16 11.14 21.97
N ALA A 352 24.06 10.99 21.00
CA ALA A 352 25.00 12.03 20.57
C ALA A 352 24.37 13.33 20.02
N LYS A 353 23.06 13.40 19.74
CA LYS A 353 22.50 14.46 18.86
C LYS A 353 21.49 15.47 19.46
N ALA A 354 20.83 15.20 20.60
CA ALA A 354 19.52 15.83 20.82
C ALA A 354 19.16 16.32 22.25
N ALA A 355 19.75 17.43 22.73
CA ALA A 355 19.53 17.97 24.08
C ALA A 355 19.32 19.52 24.14
N ARG A 356 18.25 20.13 23.54
CA ARG A 356 18.20 21.63 23.37
C ARG A 356 16.90 22.51 23.47
N SER A 357 15.61 22.11 23.36
CA SER A 357 14.50 23.12 23.19
C SER A 357 13.10 22.81 23.80
N GLY A 358 12.15 23.79 23.75
CA GLY A 358 10.81 23.87 24.41
C GLY A 358 9.70 24.63 23.61
N LEU A 359 8.59 25.09 24.26
CA LEU A 359 7.28 25.49 23.64
C LEU A 359 6.70 26.87 24.12
N ALA A 360 5.68 27.43 23.42
CA ALA A 360 5.32 28.88 23.43
C ALA A 360 3.82 29.29 23.18
N PRO A 361 3.39 30.56 23.47
CA PRO A 361 2.02 31.17 23.30
C PRO A 361 1.59 31.54 21.83
N PRO A 362 0.59 32.41 21.47
CA PRO A 362 0.06 32.58 20.08
C PRO A 362 0.14 34.00 19.40
N LEU A 363 -0.08 34.09 18.06
CA LEU A 363 0.25 35.22 17.15
C LEU A 363 -0.82 36.35 16.99
N PRO A 364 -0.44 37.65 16.88
CA PRO A 364 -1.28 38.79 16.44
C PRO A 364 -1.68 38.83 14.95
N ARG A 365 -2.52 39.80 14.54
CA ARG A 365 -3.01 39.98 13.15
C ARG A 365 -2.21 40.97 12.30
N SER A 366 -1.73 42.06 12.88
CA SER A 366 -1.05 43.17 12.19
C SER A 366 0.04 43.74 13.09
N GLY A 367 1.04 44.39 12.50
CA GLY A 367 2.12 45.03 13.24
C GLY A 367 3.45 44.97 12.52
N ILE A 368 4.50 45.45 13.20
CA ILE A 368 5.85 45.48 12.68
C ILE A 368 6.44 44.06 12.70
N LEU A 369 6.92 43.60 11.55
CA LEU A 369 7.77 42.44 11.37
C LEU A 369 9.22 42.92 11.28
N ALA A 370 10.06 42.56 12.25
CA ALA A 370 11.44 43.04 12.32
C ALA A 370 12.45 41.92 12.63
N THR A 371 13.58 41.91 11.92
CA THR A 371 14.77 41.13 12.28
C THR A 371 15.71 41.99 13.13
N GLN A 372 16.36 41.36 14.11
CA GLN A 372 17.34 41.99 15.00
C GLN A 372 18.64 41.19 14.96
N GLY A 373 19.66 41.72 14.28
CA GLY A 373 20.99 41.13 14.12
C GLY A 373 21.00 39.71 13.55
N VAL A 374 20.07 39.38 12.64
CA VAL A 374 19.77 37.97 12.33
C VAL A 374 20.84 37.32 11.45
N GLY A 375 21.38 36.22 11.95
CA GLY A 375 22.17 35.26 11.18
C GLY A 375 21.44 33.92 11.06
N ALA A 376 21.45 33.31 9.88
CA ALA A 376 20.74 32.05 9.61
C ALA A 376 21.50 31.16 8.61
N PHE A 377 21.09 29.89 8.52
CA PHE A 377 21.59 28.92 7.54
C PHE A 377 20.45 27.97 7.16
N ASP A 378 20.28 27.74 5.87
CA ASP A 378 19.37 26.71 5.36
C ASP A 378 20.14 25.43 4.98
N PRO A 379 19.93 24.30 5.68
CA PRO A 379 20.53 23.02 5.30
C PRO A 379 20.04 22.43 3.97
N ALA A 380 18.97 22.95 3.37
CA ALA A 380 18.43 22.44 2.11
C ALA A 380 19.07 23.09 0.87
N SER A 381 19.26 24.41 0.87
CA SER A 381 19.93 25.16 -0.20
C SER A 381 21.43 25.39 0.04
N GLY A 382 21.88 25.36 1.29
CA GLY A 382 23.23 25.78 1.69
C GLY A 382 23.39 27.29 1.89
N GLU A 383 22.35 28.09 1.62
CA GLU A 383 22.37 29.56 1.74
C GLU A 383 22.49 30.02 3.21
N ARG A 384 23.04 31.23 3.41
CA ARG A 384 23.30 31.83 4.72
C ARG A 384 22.80 33.28 4.81
N LEU A 385 22.67 33.76 6.04
CA LEU A 385 22.52 35.17 6.38
C LEU A 385 23.46 35.54 7.53
N THR A 386 23.91 36.79 7.56
CA THR A 386 24.83 37.34 8.56
C THR A 386 24.45 38.77 8.94
N GLY A 387 23.95 38.96 10.16
CA GLY A 387 23.77 40.30 10.76
C GLY A 387 22.67 41.15 10.10
N VAL A 388 21.54 40.54 9.73
CA VAL A 388 20.46 41.23 9.01
C VAL A 388 19.48 41.94 9.96
N ASP A 389 19.38 43.26 9.80
CA ASP A 389 18.38 44.13 10.40
C ASP A 389 17.44 44.68 9.31
N VAL A 390 16.16 44.33 9.41
CA VAL A 390 15.07 44.67 8.46
C VAL A 390 13.84 44.99 9.29
N THR A 391 13.09 46.03 8.93
CA THR A 391 11.83 46.40 9.60
C THR A 391 10.75 46.68 8.55
N VAL A 392 9.62 45.99 8.66
CA VAL A 392 8.48 46.12 7.74
C VAL A 392 7.17 46.19 8.52
N THR A 393 6.30 47.15 8.21
CA THR A 393 4.94 47.21 8.75
C THR A 393 4.03 46.27 7.96
N MET A 394 3.34 45.33 8.61
CA MET A 394 2.41 44.40 7.95
C MET A 394 0.94 44.71 8.33
N PRO A 395 0.00 44.65 7.37
CA PRO A 395 0.15 44.22 5.97
C PRO A 395 0.79 45.27 5.04
N SER A 396 1.67 44.81 4.15
CA SER A 396 2.28 45.56 3.03
C SER A 396 2.76 44.60 1.94
N HIS A 397 3.11 45.11 0.75
CA HIS A 397 3.69 44.40 -0.37
C HIS A 397 5.19 44.69 -0.46
N VAL A 398 6.03 43.67 -0.21
CA VAL A 398 7.49 43.79 -0.17
C VAL A 398 8.15 42.89 -1.22
N ALA A 399 9.18 43.42 -1.88
CA ALA A 399 10.10 42.64 -2.72
C ALA A 399 11.40 42.35 -1.96
N ILE A 400 11.92 41.13 -2.08
CA ILE A 400 13.28 40.75 -1.66
C ILE A 400 14.05 40.37 -2.93
N THR A 401 15.05 41.16 -3.32
CA THR A 401 15.85 40.90 -4.53
C THR A 401 17.18 40.25 -4.18
N GLY A 402 17.69 39.39 -5.05
CA GLY A 402 19.02 38.79 -4.88
C GLY A 402 19.33 37.66 -5.85
N SER A 403 20.61 37.34 -5.99
CA SER A 403 21.11 36.22 -6.79
C SER A 403 20.84 34.86 -6.12
N ARG A 404 20.92 33.75 -6.87
CA ARG A 404 20.90 32.40 -6.27
C ARG A 404 22.15 32.24 -5.39
N GLY A 405 21.99 31.85 -4.13
CA GLY A 405 23.10 31.81 -3.17
C GLY A 405 23.20 33.04 -2.26
N SER A 406 22.53 34.15 -2.58
CA SER A 406 22.63 35.43 -1.85
C SER A 406 22.13 35.38 -0.40
N GLY A 407 21.20 34.48 -0.08
CA GLY A 407 20.47 34.44 1.19
C GLY A 407 19.05 35.03 1.12
N ALA A 408 18.62 35.61 0.00
CA ALA A 408 17.28 36.19 -0.17
C ALA A 408 16.14 35.22 0.20
N ARG A 409 16.30 33.93 -0.13
CA ARG A 409 15.33 32.87 0.19
C ARG A 409 15.34 32.51 1.67
N VAL A 410 16.52 32.50 2.29
CA VAL A 410 16.68 32.31 3.74
C VAL A 410 16.01 33.45 4.49
N LEU A 411 16.13 34.70 4.01
CA LEU A 411 15.48 35.86 4.63
C LEU A 411 13.95 35.72 4.59
N ALA A 412 13.39 35.35 3.44
CA ALA A 412 11.96 35.04 3.33
C ALA A 412 11.53 33.88 4.27
N ALA A 413 12.32 32.81 4.37
CA ALA A 413 12.02 31.66 5.25
C ALA A 413 12.10 32.00 6.75
N VAL A 414 13.00 32.90 7.12
CA VAL A 414 13.20 33.46 8.46
C VAL A 414 12.04 34.40 8.83
N LEU A 415 11.69 35.34 7.95
CA LEU A 415 10.53 36.23 8.09
C LEU A 415 9.21 35.45 8.17
N ALA A 416 9.10 34.33 7.45
CA ALA A 416 7.96 33.42 7.53
C ALA A 416 7.95 32.49 8.77
N GLY A 417 8.97 32.57 9.64
CA GLY A 417 9.09 31.76 10.84
C GLY A 417 9.19 30.24 10.58
N GLN A 418 9.78 29.86 9.43
CA GLN A 418 10.00 28.48 8.99
C GLN A 418 11.44 28.01 9.21
N ILE A 419 12.42 28.92 9.07
CA ILE A 419 13.80 28.73 9.53
C ILE A 419 13.98 29.49 10.84
N GLU A 420 14.51 28.82 11.86
CA GLU A 420 14.87 29.46 13.13
C GLU A 420 16.23 30.19 12.97
N PRO A 421 16.36 31.45 13.43
CA PRO A 421 17.61 32.18 13.34
C PRO A 421 18.69 31.55 14.23
N THR A 422 19.90 31.40 13.69
CA THR A 422 21.09 30.90 14.42
C THR A 422 21.75 31.96 15.30
N ALA A 423 21.53 33.24 14.99
CA ALA A 423 21.89 34.40 15.79
C ALA A 423 20.81 35.48 15.62
N GLY A 424 20.64 36.35 16.61
CA GLY A 424 19.59 37.37 16.61
C GLY A 424 18.18 36.83 16.89
N ALA A 425 17.17 37.63 16.56
CA ALA A 425 15.75 37.28 16.71
C ALA A 425 14.90 37.86 15.57
N VAL A 426 13.75 37.24 15.29
CA VAL A 426 12.69 37.83 14.45
C VAL A 426 11.50 38.12 15.34
N THR A 427 10.98 39.33 15.31
CA THR A 427 9.82 39.75 16.09
C THR A 427 8.66 40.11 15.19
N TYR A 428 7.43 39.87 15.66
CA TYR A 428 6.20 40.33 15.04
C TYR A 428 5.31 40.99 16.08
N ALA A 429 4.93 42.25 15.83
CA ALA A 429 4.25 43.12 16.79
C ALA A 429 4.95 43.18 18.17
N GLY A 430 6.29 43.20 18.17
CA GLY A 430 7.13 43.33 19.36
C GLY A 430 7.43 42.05 20.14
N ALA A 431 6.88 40.90 19.74
CA ALA A 431 7.19 39.59 20.36
C ALA A 431 7.84 38.61 19.37
N ASP A 432 8.74 37.76 19.87
CA ASP A 432 9.54 36.81 19.08
C ASP A 432 8.65 35.82 18.30
N LEU A 433 8.93 35.58 17.01
CA LEU A 433 8.18 34.63 16.19
C LEU A 433 8.21 33.20 16.74
N ARG A 434 9.30 32.80 17.42
CA ARG A 434 9.45 31.52 18.13
C ARG A 434 8.53 31.45 19.35
N GLY A 435 8.16 32.60 19.91
CA GLY A 435 7.17 32.78 20.96
C GLY A 435 5.72 32.51 20.53
N PHE A 436 5.47 32.14 19.27
CA PHE A 436 4.12 31.88 18.76
C PHE A 436 3.85 30.42 18.36
N ASP A 437 2.59 30.00 18.51
CA ASP A 437 2.10 28.66 18.20
C ASP A 437 2.37 28.35 16.74
N ALA A 438 3.04 27.22 16.50
CA ALA A 438 3.42 26.82 15.15
C ALA A 438 2.21 26.56 14.25
N ALA A 439 1.05 26.18 14.79
CA ALA A 439 -0.16 25.98 13.98
C ALA A 439 -0.84 27.30 13.62
N GLU A 440 -0.96 28.26 14.53
CA GLU A 440 -1.48 29.60 14.23
C GLU A 440 -0.51 30.39 13.34
N ARG A 441 0.80 30.40 13.64
CA ARG A 441 1.80 31.09 12.80
C ARG A 441 1.74 30.59 11.35
N ALA A 442 1.65 29.28 11.14
CA ALA A 442 1.55 28.70 9.80
C ALA A 442 0.18 28.88 9.11
N ARG A 443 -0.89 29.22 9.84
CA ARG A 443 -2.16 29.67 9.25
C ARG A 443 -2.09 31.12 8.79
N ARG A 444 -1.62 32.02 9.66
CA ARG A 444 -1.59 33.47 9.44
C ARG A 444 -0.49 33.91 8.47
N ILE A 445 0.67 33.25 8.52
CA ILE A 445 1.84 33.49 7.68
C ILE A 445 2.09 32.23 6.84
N ALA A 446 1.78 32.30 5.55
CA ALA A 446 1.97 31.19 4.60
C ALA A 446 3.30 31.34 3.86
N PHE A 447 4.00 30.21 3.63
CA PHE A 447 5.30 30.18 2.97
C PHE A 447 5.28 29.24 1.76
N ALA A 448 5.36 29.80 0.55
CA ALA A 448 5.52 29.03 -0.69
C ALA A 448 7.03 28.82 -0.95
N ALA A 449 7.54 27.69 -0.48
CA ALA A 449 8.98 27.39 -0.38
C ALA A 449 9.60 26.70 -1.60
N GLY A 450 8.81 25.88 -2.31
CA GLY A 450 9.31 24.87 -3.24
C GLY A 450 8.21 23.87 -3.61
N GLU A 451 8.60 22.64 -3.96
CA GLU A 451 7.66 21.61 -4.41
C GLU A 451 6.67 21.13 -3.33
N ALA A 452 5.37 21.20 -3.63
CA ALA A 452 4.31 20.57 -2.87
C ALA A 452 4.55 19.06 -2.64
N ILE A 453 4.57 18.65 -1.36
CA ILE A 453 4.43 17.23 -1.02
C ILE A 453 3.01 16.79 -1.34
N LEU A 454 2.86 16.02 -2.42
CA LEU A 454 1.57 15.51 -2.89
C LEU A 454 1.06 14.31 -2.07
N MET A 455 -0.26 14.18 -2.05
CA MET A 455 -1.04 13.13 -1.39
C MET A 455 -1.85 12.35 -2.42
N GLU A 456 -1.99 11.04 -2.19
CA GLU A 456 -3.03 10.21 -2.83
C GLU A 456 -4.43 10.80 -2.55
N GLY A 457 -5.16 11.16 -3.61
CA GLY A 457 -6.43 11.87 -3.56
C GLY A 457 -6.77 12.50 -4.92
N SER A 458 -7.70 13.46 -4.97
CA SER A 458 -7.86 14.34 -6.14
C SER A 458 -6.91 15.54 -6.10
N LEU A 459 -6.75 16.23 -7.22
CA LEU A 459 -5.98 17.48 -7.28
C LEU A 459 -6.60 18.56 -6.39
N ARG A 460 -7.93 18.68 -6.35
CA ARG A 460 -8.73 19.52 -5.43
C ARG A 460 -8.36 19.28 -3.97
N GLN A 461 -8.28 18.02 -3.55
CA GLN A 461 -7.88 17.64 -2.19
C GLN A 461 -6.41 17.94 -1.87
N ASN A 462 -5.56 18.10 -2.89
CA ASN A 462 -4.17 18.54 -2.74
C ASN A 462 -4.06 20.06 -2.69
N LEU A 463 -4.87 20.81 -3.45
CA LEU A 463 -4.91 22.28 -3.46
C LEU A 463 -5.51 22.84 -2.17
N LEU A 464 -6.63 22.26 -1.71
CA LEU A 464 -7.30 22.66 -0.45
C LEU A 464 -6.60 22.10 0.81
N TYR A 465 -5.36 21.62 0.71
CA TYR A 465 -4.69 20.98 1.84
C TYR A 465 -4.32 21.99 2.94
N GLY A 466 -4.80 21.74 4.16
CA GLY A 466 -4.69 22.68 5.30
C GLY A 466 -5.70 23.82 5.27
N THR A 467 -6.61 23.85 4.29
CA THR A 467 -7.77 24.76 4.31
C THR A 467 -8.87 24.16 5.18
N GLU A 468 -9.57 24.98 5.97
CA GLU A 468 -10.71 24.50 6.77
C GLU A 468 -11.98 24.40 5.91
N PRO A 469 -12.80 23.35 6.01
CA PRO A 469 -13.95 23.16 5.11
C PRO A 469 -15.02 24.25 5.14
N ALA A 470 -15.07 25.08 6.19
CA ALA A 470 -15.97 26.24 6.26
C ALA A 470 -15.45 27.47 5.50
N ASN A 471 -14.13 27.52 5.26
CA ASN A 471 -13.42 28.60 4.57
C ASN A 471 -12.80 28.09 3.24
N ALA A 472 -13.29 26.96 2.71
CA ALA A 472 -12.81 26.42 1.46
C ALA A 472 -13.38 27.23 0.30
N PRO A 473 -12.56 27.74 -0.63
CA PRO A 473 -13.07 28.43 -1.82
C PRO A 473 -13.96 27.51 -2.65
N ASP A 474 -14.98 28.09 -3.26
CA ASP A 474 -15.82 27.41 -4.26
C ASP A 474 -15.03 27.16 -5.56
N ASP A 475 -15.63 26.46 -6.53
CA ASP A 475 -14.97 26.15 -7.80
C ASP A 475 -14.51 27.42 -8.56
N ILE A 476 -15.25 28.54 -8.46
CA ILE A 476 -14.91 29.79 -9.15
C ILE A 476 -13.68 30.44 -8.51
N ALA A 477 -13.67 30.60 -7.19
CA ALA A 477 -12.54 31.12 -6.44
C ALA A 477 -11.31 30.19 -6.55
N LEU A 478 -11.50 28.87 -6.56
CA LEU A 478 -10.42 27.90 -6.73
C LEU A 478 -9.82 27.91 -8.14
N ILE A 479 -10.63 28.14 -9.19
CA ILE A 479 -10.15 28.41 -10.55
C ILE A 479 -9.36 29.73 -10.59
N GLY A 480 -9.84 30.78 -9.91
CA GLY A 480 -9.11 32.04 -9.74
C GLY A 480 -7.73 31.83 -9.09
N ILE A 481 -7.68 31.05 -8.00
CA ILE A 481 -6.42 30.66 -7.33
C ILE A 481 -5.51 29.86 -8.27
N CYS A 482 -6.05 28.95 -9.08
CA CYS A 482 -5.27 28.23 -10.09
C CYS A 482 -4.69 29.17 -11.16
N ARG A 483 -5.45 30.16 -11.64
CA ARG A 483 -4.98 31.20 -12.58
C ARG A 483 -3.91 32.10 -11.96
N LEU A 484 -4.03 32.48 -10.68
CA LEU A 484 -2.99 33.24 -9.94
C LEU A 484 -1.70 32.43 -9.75
N ALA A 485 -1.83 31.13 -9.48
CA ALA A 485 -0.68 30.23 -9.36
C ALA A 485 -0.09 29.77 -10.70
N GLY A 486 -0.77 30.01 -11.82
CA GLY A 486 -0.43 29.48 -13.16
C GLY A 486 -0.53 27.96 -13.27
N LEU A 487 -1.52 27.38 -12.60
CA LEU A 487 -1.96 25.99 -12.76
C LEU A 487 -3.10 25.84 -13.78
N ASP A 488 -3.69 26.93 -14.24
CA ASP A 488 -4.89 26.96 -15.08
C ASP A 488 -4.81 26.01 -16.30
N GLY A 489 -3.84 26.20 -17.20
CA GLY A 489 -3.64 25.31 -18.34
C GLY A 489 -3.40 23.85 -17.98
N PHE A 490 -2.75 23.57 -16.84
CA PHE A 490 -2.53 22.21 -16.33
C PHE A 490 -3.83 21.56 -15.82
N VAL A 491 -4.61 22.29 -15.00
CA VAL A 491 -5.92 21.81 -14.53
C VAL A 491 -6.87 21.62 -15.71
N TYR A 492 -6.88 22.56 -16.67
CA TYR A 492 -7.74 22.48 -17.86
C TYR A 492 -7.38 21.28 -18.74
N ALA A 493 -6.09 21.03 -19.01
CA ALA A 493 -5.65 19.84 -19.77
C ALA A 493 -6.02 18.53 -19.07
N ARG A 494 -5.99 18.50 -17.73
CA ARG A 494 -6.45 17.36 -16.91
C ARG A 494 -7.98 17.24 -16.86
N GLY A 495 -8.71 18.31 -17.16
CA GLY A 495 -10.15 18.30 -17.40
C GLY A 495 -10.51 17.72 -18.76
N LEU A 496 -9.82 18.15 -19.82
CA LEU A 496 -9.95 17.60 -21.18
C LEU A 496 -9.66 16.10 -21.25
N THR A 497 -8.62 15.64 -20.55
CA THR A 497 -8.28 14.20 -20.42
C THR A 497 -9.08 13.48 -19.32
N GLY A 498 -9.94 14.19 -18.59
CA GLY A 498 -10.86 13.64 -17.59
C GLY A 498 -11.98 12.80 -18.23
N ARG A 499 -12.57 11.89 -17.44
CA ARG A 499 -13.71 11.06 -17.87
C ARG A 499 -15.01 11.58 -17.26
N LEU A 500 -16.09 11.54 -18.05
CA LEU A 500 -17.42 12.02 -17.68
C LEU A 500 -18.40 10.84 -17.55
N ASP A 501 -18.92 10.60 -16.34
CA ASP A 501 -19.97 9.61 -16.09
C ASP A 501 -21.35 10.24 -16.30
N PRO A 502 -22.10 9.86 -17.36
CA PRO A 502 -23.42 10.42 -17.64
C PRO A 502 -24.49 10.03 -16.62
N ALA A 503 -24.28 8.99 -15.80
CA ALA A 503 -25.20 8.63 -14.74
C ALA A 503 -25.11 9.57 -13.53
N THR A 504 -23.94 10.19 -13.30
CA THR A 504 -23.76 11.20 -12.23
C THR A 504 -23.97 12.63 -12.73
N GLN A 505 -23.65 12.92 -14.00
CA GLN A 505 -23.70 14.28 -14.57
C GLN A 505 -24.48 14.34 -15.90
N PRO A 506 -25.77 13.95 -15.94
CA PRO A 506 -26.54 13.85 -17.18
C PRO A 506 -26.69 15.18 -17.93
N ARG A 507 -26.76 16.31 -17.23
CA ARG A 507 -26.83 17.65 -17.85
C ARG A 507 -25.56 18.00 -18.61
N LEU A 508 -24.38 17.77 -18.02
CA LEU A 508 -23.09 18.00 -18.67
C LEU A 508 -22.90 17.04 -19.84
N ALA A 509 -23.30 15.77 -19.70
CA ALA A 509 -23.24 14.81 -20.80
C ALA A 509 -24.10 15.24 -22.01
N ALA A 510 -25.32 15.74 -21.78
CA ALA A 510 -26.17 16.30 -22.84
C ALA A 510 -25.54 17.55 -23.48
N ALA A 511 -24.93 18.44 -22.68
CA ALA A 511 -24.25 19.63 -23.18
C ALA A 511 -23.02 19.30 -24.05
N ILE A 512 -22.23 18.29 -23.69
CA ILE A 512 -21.10 17.82 -24.52
C ILE A 512 -21.58 17.23 -25.86
N VAL A 513 -22.73 16.54 -25.89
CA VAL A 513 -23.36 16.07 -27.15
C VAL A 513 -23.96 17.23 -27.97
N ALA A 514 -24.32 18.34 -27.34
CA ALA A 514 -24.63 19.59 -28.06
C ALA A 514 -23.37 20.23 -28.65
N ALA A 515 -22.35 20.49 -27.83
CA ALA A 515 -21.08 21.09 -28.25
C ALA A 515 -20.33 20.26 -29.32
N ARG A 516 -20.51 18.93 -29.35
CA ARG A 516 -20.04 18.03 -30.43
C ARG A 516 -20.57 18.44 -31.81
N ARG A 517 -21.82 18.93 -31.88
CA ARG A 517 -22.43 19.45 -33.13
C ARG A 517 -21.87 20.84 -33.47
N THR A 518 -21.70 21.71 -32.47
CA THR A 518 -21.04 23.01 -32.62
C THR A 518 -19.60 22.86 -33.14
N MET A 519 -18.85 21.87 -32.64
CA MET A 519 -17.49 21.55 -33.11
C MET A 519 -17.47 21.13 -34.59
N ARG A 520 -18.37 20.24 -35.02
CA ARG A 520 -18.50 19.86 -36.43
C ARG A 520 -18.85 21.06 -37.33
N ALA A 521 -19.78 21.92 -36.89
CA ALA A 521 -20.14 23.14 -37.62
C ALA A 521 -18.99 24.16 -37.68
N ALA A 522 -18.22 24.31 -36.59
CA ALA A 522 -17.10 25.25 -36.51
C ALA A 522 -15.85 24.79 -37.28
N LEU A 523 -15.66 23.48 -37.47
CA LEU A 523 -14.67 22.93 -38.41
C LEU A 523 -15.09 23.23 -39.86
N ALA A 524 -16.34 22.94 -40.23
CA ALA A 524 -16.86 23.18 -41.58
C ALA A 524 -16.85 24.66 -41.98
N ALA A 525 -17.29 25.56 -41.09
CA ALA A 525 -17.28 27.00 -41.32
C ALA A 525 -15.86 27.61 -41.49
N LYS A 526 -14.81 26.82 -41.25
CA LYS A 526 -13.39 27.20 -41.44
C LYS A 526 -12.69 26.42 -42.54
N GLY A 527 -13.41 25.57 -43.30
CA GLY A 527 -12.81 24.64 -44.27
C GLY A 527 -11.79 23.68 -43.63
N ALA A 528 -12.02 23.33 -42.36
CA ALA A 528 -11.08 22.66 -41.48
C ALA A 528 -11.51 21.23 -41.11
N GLU A 529 -12.50 20.64 -41.79
CA GLU A 529 -12.97 19.27 -41.55
C GLU A 529 -11.84 18.25 -41.67
N ARG A 530 -10.85 18.50 -42.54
CA ARG A 530 -9.65 17.69 -42.71
C ARG A 530 -8.81 17.53 -41.44
N LEU A 531 -8.98 18.37 -40.41
CA LEU A 531 -8.24 18.28 -39.16
C LEU A 531 -8.73 17.16 -38.22
N VAL A 532 -9.98 16.70 -38.36
CA VAL A 532 -10.57 15.68 -37.48
C VAL A 532 -11.43 14.74 -38.30
N GLU A 533 -10.96 13.51 -38.49
CA GLU A 533 -11.75 12.47 -39.14
C GLU A 533 -12.78 11.90 -38.14
N PRO A 534 -14.09 12.08 -38.36
CA PRO A 534 -15.11 11.70 -37.39
C PRO A 534 -15.23 10.18 -37.24
N PHE A 535 -15.67 9.73 -36.07
CA PHE A 535 -16.18 8.37 -35.91
C PHE A 535 -17.58 8.27 -36.54
N ASP A 536 -17.74 7.23 -37.34
CA ASP A 536 -18.96 6.87 -38.06
C ASP A 536 -19.08 5.33 -38.02
N PRO A 537 -20.18 4.75 -37.50
CA PRO A 537 -20.35 3.30 -37.39
C PRO A 537 -20.24 2.56 -38.72
N GLU A 538 -20.55 3.22 -39.83
CA GLU A 538 -20.68 2.62 -41.16
C GLU A 538 -19.44 2.83 -42.05
N ARG A 539 -18.43 3.57 -41.56
CA ARG A 539 -17.20 3.88 -42.30
C ARG A 539 -15.94 3.48 -41.54
N TYR A 540 -14.88 3.17 -42.28
CA TYR A 540 -13.54 3.07 -41.71
C TYR A 540 -13.02 4.48 -41.36
N ASN A 541 -12.19 4.57 -40.32
CA ASN A 541 -11.53 5.81 -39.91
C ASN A 541 -10.01 5.66 -40.09
N HIS A 542 -9.44 6.40 -41.04
CA HIS A 542 -8.06 6.23 -41.51
C HIS A 542 -7.03 6.74 -40.49
N GLN A 543 -7.41 7.65 -39.57
CA GLN A 543 -6.54 8.11 -38.48
C GLN A 543 -6.47 7.14 -37.30
N ALA A 544 -7.45 6.24 -37.16
CA ALA A 544 -7.45 5.17 -36.16
C ALA A 544 -6.65 3.94 -36.64
N SER A 545 -6.32 3.04 -35.70
CA SER A 545 -5.73 1.74 -36.01
C SER A 545 -6.78 0.72 -36.50
N ILE A 546 -6.33 -0.38 -37.12
CA ILE A 546 -7.19 -1.52 -37.45
C ILE A 546 -7.91 -2.05 -36.19
N GLY A 547 -7.22 -2.12 -35.05
CA GLY A 547 -7.78 -2.60 -33.79
C GLY A 547 -8.88 -1.70 -33.24
N GLU A 548 -8.67 -0.37 -33.24
CA GLU A 548 -9.70 0.62 -32.89
C GLU A 548 -10.89 0.56 -33.86
N ASN A 549 -10.63 0.39 -35.17
CA ASN A 549 -11.68 0.29 -36.17
C ASN A 549 -12.57 -0.96 -36.00
N ILE A 550 -12.01 -2.10 -35.57
CA ILE A 550 -12.80 -3.31 -35.26
C ILE A 550 -13.53 -3.17 -33.92
N LEU A 551 -12.89 -2.58 -32.90
CA LEU A 551 -13.47 -2.45 -31.56
C LEU A 551 -14.59 -1.40 -31.50
N PHE A 552 -14.41 -0.27 -32.19
CA PHE A 552 -15.31 0.89 -32.25
C PHE A 552 -15.87 1.30 -30.88
N GLY A 553 -14.98 1.34 -29.89
CA GLY A 553 -15.31 1.63 -28.50
C GLY A 553 -14.07 1.57 -27.62
N GLU A 554 -14.26 1.98 -26.37
CA GLU A 554 -13.21 2.01 -25.36
C GLU A 554 -13.22 0.73 -24.51
N PRO A 555 -12.09 0.03 -24.34
CA PRO A 555 -12.04 -1.22 -23.58
C PRO A 555 -12.15 -0.98 -22.07
N VAL A 556 -13.15 -1.60 -21.45
CA VAL A 556 -13.35 -1.55 -19.99
C VAL A 556 -12.60 -2.69 -19.31
N GLY A 557 -11.62 -2.33 -18.48
CA GLY A 557 -10.85 -3.30 -17.70
C GLY A 557 -9.81 -4.07 -18.54
N GLY A 558 -9.59 -5.33 -18.18
CA GLY A 558 -8.40 -6.10 -18.62
C GLY A 558 -8.62 -7.12 -19.75
N ALA A 559 -9.82 -7.19 -20.34
CA ALA A 559 -10.16 -8.20 -21.36
C ALA A 559 -9.68 -7.80 -22.76
N PHE A 560 -10.14 -6.66 -23.25
CA PHE A 560 -9.84 -6.14 -24.59
C PHE A 560 -8.73 -5.07 -24.63
N ALA A 561 -7.99 -4.90 -23.53
CA ALA A 561 -6.84 -3.98 -23.47
C ALA A 561 -5.82 -4.27 -24.61
N PRO A 562 -5.18 -3.25 -25.24
CA PRO A 562 -4.49 -3.41 -26.52
C PRO A 562 -3.50 -4.58 -26.61
N LEU A 563 -2.61 -4.75 -25.62
CA LEU A 563 -1.62 -5.85 -25.57
C LEU A 563 -2.23 -7.27 -25.43
N ARG A 564 -3.53 -7.36 -25.16
CA ARG A 564 -4.29 -8.61 -24.98
C ARG A 564 -5.34 -8.83 -26.06
N PHE A 565 -5.79 -7.77 -26.74
CA PHE A 565 -6.88 -7.80 -27.73
C PHE A 565 -6.72 -8.93 -28.75
N ALA A 566 -5.56 -8.99 -29.42
CA ALA A 566 -5.18 -10.03 -30.39
C ALA A 566 -5.16 -11.48 -29.83
N ARG A 567 -4.98 -11.63 -28.52
CA ARG A 567 -4.94 -12.93 -27.81
C ARG A 567 -6.31 -13.35 -27.27
N HIS A 568 -7.31 -12.47 -27.35
CA HIS A 568 -8.61 -12.72 -26.73
C HIS A 568 -9.44 -13.71 -27.57
N PRO A 569 -9.93 -14.83 -27.01
CA PRO A 569 -10.64 -15.86 -27.77
C PRO A 569 -11.87 -15.34 -28.53
N TYR A 570 -12.58 -14.36 -27.96
CA TYR A 570 -13.73 -13.75 -28.63
C TYR A 570 -13.35 -12.98 -29.91
N LEU A 571 -12.32 -12.13 -29.86
CA LEU A 571 -11.86 -11.42 -31.07
C LEU A 571 -11.41 -12.43 -32.14
N ARG A 572 -10.66 -13.46 -31.73
CA ARG A 572 -10.25 -14.53 -32.65
C ARG A 572 -11.45 -15.17 -33.36
N ALA A 573 -12.53 -15.50 -32.65
CA ALA A 573 -13.73 -16.09 -33.24
C ALA A 573 -14.39 -15.15 -34.27
N VAL A 574 -14.43 -13.83 -34.00
CA VAL A 574 -14.91 -12.84 -34.98
C VAL A 574 -13.99 -12.77 -36.21
N LEU A 575 -12.67 -12.73 -36.01
CA LEU A 575 -11.69 -12.72 -37.11
C LEU A 575 -11.70 -14.02 -37.94
N GLU A 576 -12.08 -15.16 -37.34
CA GLU A 576 -12.24 -16.44 -38.04
C GLU A 576 -13.57 -16.48 -38.81
N ALA A 577 -14.66 -15.93 -38.27
CA ALA A 577 -15.96 -15.84 -38.94
C ALA A 577 -15.99 -14.88 -40.14
N GLU A 578 -15.23 -13.77 -40.08
CA GLU A 578 -15.14 -12.76 -41.15
C GLU A 578 -13.93 -12.98 -42.08
N GLU A 579 -13.29 -14.16 -41.98
CA GLU A 579 -12.10 -14.59 -42.75
C GLU A 579 -10.88 -13.63 -42.69
N LEU A 580 -10.80 -12.79 -41.65
CA LEU A 580 -9.76 -11.77 -41.47
C LEU A 580 -8.44 -12.34 -40.92
N VAL A 581 -8.44 -13.53 -40.30
CA VAL A 581 -7.24 -14.13 -39.70
C VAL A 581 -6.06 -14.22 -40.69
N ARG A 582 -6.30 -14.61 -41.95
CA ARG A 582 -5.22 -14.71 -42.94
C ARG A 582 -4.71 -13.32 -43.38
N PRO A 583 -5.55 -12.40 -43.89
CA PRO A 583 -5.12 -11.03 -44.22
C PRO A 583 -4.38 -10.30 -43.10
N LEU A 584 -4.89 -10.33 -41.86
CA LEU A 584 -4.23 -9.68 -40.72
C LEU A 584 -2.88 -10.33 -40.34
N THR A 585 -2.67 -11.60 -40.70
CA THR A 585 -1.37 -12.26 -40.54
C THR A 585 -0.40 -11.88 -41.66
N GLU A 586 -0.90 -11.69 -42.89
CA GLU A 586 -0.12 -11.24 -44.05
C GLU A 586 0.31 -9.77 -43.88
N ILE A 587 -0.62 -8.88 -43.51
CA ILE A 587 -0.34 -7.49 -43.10
C ILE A 587 0.64 -7.47 -41.92
N GLY A 588 0.40 -8.28 -40.88
CA GLY A 588 1.29 -8.35 -39.71
C GLY A 588 2.73 -8.75 -40.06
N LEU A 589 2.93 -9.57 -41.09
CA LEU A 589 4.26 -9.96 -41.57
C LEU A 589 4.92 -8.87 -42.44
N ALA A 590 4.15 -8.16 -43.26
CA ALA A 590 4.63 -7.01 -44.01
C ALA A 590 5.05 -5.87 -43.07
N VAL A 591 4.20 -5.52 -42.10
CA VAL A 591 4.50 -4.52 -41.05
C VAL A 591 5.74 -4.92 -40.24
N ALA A 592 5.89 -6.20 -39.87
CA ALA A 592 7.08 -6.68 -39.16
C ALA A 592 8.36 -6.49 -39.98
N ARG A 593 8.32 -6.77 -41.29
CA ARG A 593 9.45 -6.57 -42.21
C ARG A 593 9.85 -5.11 -42.29
N SER A 594 8.93 -4.24 -42.70
CA SER A 594 9.20 -2.81 -42.87
C SER A 594 9.67 -2.18 -41.56
N THR A 595 9.13 -2.59 -40.41
CA THR A 595 9.61 -2.10 -39.10
C THR A 595 11.03 -2.61 -38.79
N VAL A 596 11.34 -3.89 -39.01
CA VAL A 596 12.70 -4.42 -38.80
C VAL A 596 13.73 -3.77 -39.74
N GLU A 597 13.33 -3.51 -40.99
CA GLU A 597 14.16 -2.89 -42.02
C GLU A 597 14.44 -1.40 -41.72
N ILE A 598 13.39 -0.61 -41.45
CA ILE A 598 13.51 0.83 -41.13
C ILE A 598 14.34 1.10 -39.87
N PHE A 599 14.28 0.20 -38.88
CA PHE A 599 14.99 0.35 -37.61
C PHE A 599 16.28 -0.49 -37.51
N ALA A 600 16.76 -1.09 -38.61
CA ALA A 600 17.89 -2.02 -38.63
C ALA A 600 19.14 -1.43 -37.94
N ASP A 601 19.59 -0.26 -38.37
CA ASP A 601 20.83 0.39 -37.90
C ASP A 601 20.68 1.17 -36.58
N LEU A 602 19.48 1.22 -35.99
CA LEU A 602 19.22 2.00 -34.79
C LEU A 602 19.42 1.18 -33.49
N PRO A 603 20.08 1.73 -32.45
CA PRO A 603 20.15 1.10 -31.12
C PRO A 603 18.79 0.87 -30.46
N ASN A 604 18.70 -0.15 -29.61
CA ASN A 604 17.47 -0.54 -28.93
C ASN A 604 17.01 0.42 -27.81
N ASP A 605 17.88 1.35 -27.42
CA ASP A 605 17.65 2.44 -26.48
C ASP A 605 17.47 3.80 -27.18
N HIS A 606 17.43 3.82 -28.52
CA HIS A 606 17.31 5.06 -29.28
C HIS A 606 15.88 5.64 -29.23
N PRO A 607 15.66 6.92 -28.84
CA PRO A 607 14.32 7.48 -28.62
C PRO A 607 13.35 7.41 -29.82
N LEU A 608 13.86 7.42 -31.06
CA LEU A 608 13.03 7.26 -32.26
C LEU A 608 12.39 5.86 -32.36
N PHE A 609 13.01 4.84 -31.77
CA PHE A 609 12.46 3.48 -31.77
C PHE A 609 11.17 3.44 -30.93
N ASP A 610 11.23 3.85 -29.66
CA ASP A 610 10.06 3.83 -28.78
C ASP A 610 8.96 4.82 -29.21
N ALA A 611 9.32 5.91 -29.90
CA ALA A 611 8.35 6.89 -30.40
C ALA A 611 7.57 6.43 -31.65
N TYR A 612 8.17 5.61 -32.53
CA TYR A 612 7.61 5.30 -33.86
C TYR A 612 7.49 3.80 -34.19
N SER A 613 8.03 2.89 -33.37
CA SER A 613 7.94 1.44 -33.62
C SER A 613 6.60 0.83 -33.21
N LEU A 614 6.14 -0.14 -34.02
CA LEU A 614 4.92 -0.90 -33.75
C LEU A 614 5.10 -2.06 -32.76
N PHE A 615 6.32 -2.32 -32.27
CA PHE A 615 6.61 -3.27 -31.18
C PHE A 615 7.67 -2.70 -30.21
N GLN A 616 7.70 -3.17 -28.96
CA GLN A 616 8.69 -2.68 -27.98
C GLN A 616 10.10 -3.17 -28.32
N ALA A 617 11.15 -2.46 -27.91
CA ALA A 617 12.54 -2.86 -28.16
C ALA A 617 12.85 -4.27 -27.63
N SER A 618 12.21 -4.68 -26.53
CA SER A 618 12.28 -6.03 -25.94
C SER A 618 11.66 -7.14 -26.81
N GLU A 619 10.86 -6.80 -27.81
CA GLU A 619 10.26 -7.73 -28.78
C GLU A 619 11.04 -7.81 -30.10
N ARG A 620 11.98 -6.89 -30.36
CA ARG A 620 12.69 -6.75 -31.64
C ARG A 620 13.36 -8.04 -32.12
N GLY A 621 14.21 -8.64 -31.29
CA GLY A 621 14.90 -9.89 -31.62
C GLY A 621 13.99 -11.09 -31.89
N TYR A 622 12.72 -11.04 -31.44
CA TYR A 622 11.72 -12.04 -31.81
C TYR A 622 11.12 -11.77 -33.20
N PHE A 623 10.91 -10.50 -33.57
CA PHE A 623 10.41 -10.14 -34.90
C PHE A 623 11.48 -10.29 -36.00
N GLU A 624 12.74 -9.99 -35.72
CA GLU A 624 13.89 -10.28 -36.61
C GLU A 624 13.97 -11.78 -36.95
N ASP A 625 14.05 -12.62 -35.92
CA ASP A 625 14.06 -14.09 -35.99
C ASP A 625 12.77 -14.67 -36.62
N LEU A 626 11.62 -14.02 -36.45
CA LEU A 626 10.37 -14.41 -37.12
C LEU A 626 10.37 -14.07 -38.61
N VAL A 627 10.80 -12.86 -38.99
CA VAL A 627 10.85 -12.38 -40.38
C VAL A 627 11.79 -13.25 -41.22
N VAL A 628 13.01 -13.52 -40.73
CA VAL A 628 14.02 -14.33 -41.44
C VAL A 628 13.53 -15.76 -41.68
N ARG A 629 12.79 -16.36 -40.73
CA ARG A 629 12.28 -17.74 -40.87
C ARG A 629 10.96 -17.86 -41.62
N LEU A 630 10.27 -16.75 -41.91
CA LEU A 630 8.92 -16.74 -42.47
C LEU A 630 8.87 -15.95 -43.80
N PRO A 631 9.26 -16.57 -44.93
CA PRO A 631 9.35 -15.89 -46.22
C PRO A 631 7.97 -15.50 -46.80
N ASN A 632 6.88 -16.10 -46.33
CA ASN A 632 5.51 -15.64 -46.53
C ASN A 632 4.63 -16.15 -45.37
N ALA A 633 3.40 -15.64 -45.22
CA ALA A 633 2.50 -16.08 -44.14
C ALA A 633 1.94 -17.50 -44.33
N ALA A 634 1.90 -18.01 -45.57
CA ALA A 634 1.44 -19.37 -45.87
C ALA A 634 2.36 -20.45 -45.25
N ASN A 635 3.65 -20.15 -45.09
CA ASN A 635 4.65 -21.03 -44.49
C ASN A 635 4.57 -21.11 -42.95
N LEU A 636 3.52 -20.57 -42.31
CA LEU A 636 3.32 -20.66 -40.87
C LEU A 636 3.16 -22.13 -40.40
N ARG A 637 4.01 -22.51 -39.44
CA ARG A 637 4.05 -23.87 -38.87
C ARG A 637 2.70 -24.27 -38.28
N ARG A 638 2.26 -25.50 -38.56
CA ARG A 638 1.08 -26.10 -37.90
C ARG A 638 1.37 -26.35 -36.42
N GLY A 639 0.32 -26.35 -35.58
CA GLY A 639 0.42 -26.61 -34.14
C GLY A 639 0.75 -25.37 -33.28
N PRO A 640 1.07 -25.58 -31.98
CA PRO A 640 1.10 -24.50 -30.99
C PRO A 640 2.14 -23.40 -31.24
N ALA A 641 3.25 -23.70 -31.92
CA ALA A 641 4.30 -22.73 -32.21
C ALA A 641 3.79 -21.64 -33.17
N GLY A 642 3.45 -22.02 -34.41
CA GLY A 642 2.96 -21.07 -35.42
C GLY A 642 1.62 -20.42 -35.06
N GLN A 643 0.83 -21.00 -34.17
CA GLN A 643 -0.33 -20.31 -33.60
C GLN A 643 0.07 -19.11 -32.71
N ARG A 644 1.15 -19.21 -31.91
CA ARG A 644 1.67 -18.05 -31.16
C ARG A 644 2.21 -16.98 -32.10
N ASP A 645 2.92 -17.40 -33.14
CA ASP A 645 3.51 -16.49 -34.13
C ASP A 645 2.43 -15.75 -34.93
N ARG A 646 1.41 -16.47 -35.41
CA ARG A 646 0.19 -15.89 -36.00
C ARG A 646 -0.47 -14.86 -35.07
N THR A 647 -0.62 -15.19 -33.78
CA THR A 647 -1.24 -14.28 -32.81
C THR A 647 -0.36 -13.04 -32.50
N ARG A 648 0.97 -13.12 -32.62
CA ARG A 648 1.86 -11.94 -32.57
C ARG A 648 1.70 -11.06 -33.82
N LEU A 649 1.70 -11.66 -35.00
CA LEU A 649 1.55 -10.94 -36.28
C LEU A 649 0.20 -10.21 -36.37
N ILE A 650 -0.92 -10.88 -36.02
CA ILE A 650 -2.24 -10.25 -35.92
C ILE A 650 -2.22 -9.12 -34.86
N GLY A 651 -1.52 -9.29 -33.76
CA GLY A 651 -1.35 -8.23 -32.75
C GLY A 651 -0.55 -7.01 -33.24
N LEU A 652 0.34 -7.19 -34.20
CA LEU A 652 1.06 -6.11 -34.86
C LEU A 652 0.15 -5.40 -35.88
N ALA A 653 -0.59 -6.15 -36.70
CA ALA A 653 -1.57 -5.60 -37.63
C ALA A 653 -2.70 -4.81 -36.92
N LEU A 654 -3.18 -5.28 -35.77
CA LEU A 654 -4.19 -4.55 -34.98
C LEU A 654 -3.68 -3.22 -34.40
N ARG A 655 -2.37 -2.98 -34.35
CA ARG A 655 -1.76 -1.68 -34.00
C ARG A 655 -1.49 -0.79 -35.22
N TYR A 656 -1.58 -1.33 -36.43
CA TYR A 656 -1.28 -0.61 -37.67
C TYR A 656 -2.36 0.43 -38.00
N SER A 657 -1.95 1.52 -38.65
CA SER A 657 -2.79 2.60 -39.17
C SER A 657 -2.12 3.17 -40.42
N GLU A 658 -2.82 3.20 -41.55
CA GLU A 658 -2.22 3.55 -42.85
C GLU A 658 -1.74 5.01 -42.88
N SER A 659 -2.54 5.96 -42.38
CA SER A 659 -2.18 7.39 -42.32
C SER A 659 -0.85 7.69 -41.62
N ARG A 660 -0.52 6.88 -40.60
CA ARG A 660 0.68 7.04 -39.76
C ARG A 660 1.92 6.36 -40.36
N HIS A 661 1.78 5.16 -40.91
CA HIS A 661 2.93 4.30 -41.27
C HIS A 661 3.15 4.19 -42.79
N ARG A 662 2.10 4.36 -43.60
CA ARG A 662 2.15 4.53 -45.06
C ARG A 662 2.84 3.38 -45.82
N PHE A 663 2.51 2.13 -45.49
CA PHE A 663 3.03 0.94 -46.18
C PHE A 663 2.14 0.44 -47.33
N GLY A 664 0.94 1.01 -47.54
CA GLY A 664 0.02 0.63 -48.62
C GLY A 664 -0.59 -0.76 -48.43
N LEU A 665 -1.01 -1.08 -47.20
CA LEU A 665 -1.43 -2.43 -46.80
C LEU A 665 -2.94 -2.58 -46.56
N ILE A 666 -3.71 -1.53 -46.83
CA ILE A 666 -5.17 -1.48 -46.70
C ILE A 666 -5.75 -0.95 -48.02
N ASP A 667 -6.78 -1.61 -48.54
CA ASP A 667 -7.60 -1.17 -49.67
C ASP A 667 -9.08 -1.04 -49.28
N ASP A 668 -9.88 -0.34 -50.08
CA ASP A 668 -11.31 -0.08 -49.86
C ASP A 668 -12.13 -1.37 -49.57
N ALA A 669 -11.74 -2.49 -50.20
CA ALA A 669 -12.40 -3.78 -50.02
C ALA A 669 -12.06 -4.39 -48.65
N PHE A 670 -10.83 -4.24 -48.19
CA PHE A 670 -10.42 -4.63 -46.85
C PHE A 670 -11.04 -3.72 -45.77
N GLU A 671 -11.13 -2.41 -46.01
CA GLU A 671 -11.84 -1.48 -45.10
C GLU A 671 -13.30 -1.89 -44.88
N GLN A 672 -14.03 -2.22 -45.94
CA GLN A 672 -15.41 -2.72 -45.84
C GLN A 672 -15.50 -4.01 -45.00
N ARG A 673 -14.53 -4.91 -45.13
CA ARG A 673 -14.44 -6.13 -44.30
C ARG A 673 -14.11 -5.83 -42.84
N LEU A 674 -13.29 -4.81 -42.56
CA LEU A 674 -13.01 -4.36 -41.19
C LEU A 674 -14.25 -3.71 -40.54
N VAL A 675 -15.03 -2.92 -41.28
CA VAL A 675 -16.31 -2.36 -40.82
C VAL A 675 -17.37 -3.46 -40.63
N GLN A 676 -17.39 -4.49 -41.48
CA GLN A 676 -18.26 -5.64 -41.28
C GLN A 676 -17.87 -6.43 -40.02
N ALA A 677 -16.57 -6.65 -39.78
CA ALA A 677 -16.09 -7.28 -38.56
C ALA A 677 -16.36 -6.47 -37.29
N ARG A 678 -16.36 -5.13 -37.36
CA ARG A 678 -16.86 -4.24 -36.31
C ARG A 678 -18.33 -4.54 -35.97
N ARG A 679 -19.21 -4.57 -36.97
CA ARG A 679 -20.64 -4.90 -36.76
C ARG A 679 -20.81 -6.28 -36.12
N SER A 680 -20.05 -7.27 -36.58
CA SER A 680 -20.07 -8.64 -36.02
C SER A 680 -19.49 -8.72 -34.59
N PHE A 681 -18.45 -7.95 -34.27
CA PHE A 681 -17.88 -7.85 -32.92
C PHE A 681 -18.87 -7.22 -31.92
N ALA A 682 -19.61 -6.19 -32.32
CA ALA A 682 -20.64 -5.60 -31.47
C ALA A 682 -21.85 -6.55 -31.31
N ARG A 683 -22.35 -7.11 -32.42
CA ARG A 683 -23.56 -7.94 -32.47
C ARG A 683 -23.42 -9.29 -31.76
N MET A 684 -22.24 -9.92 -31.80
CA MET A 684 -22.03 -11.25 -31.22
C MET A 684 -21.39 -11.22 -29.82
N LEU A 685 -21.27 -10.05 -29.19
CA LEU A 685 -20.58 -9.90 -27.90
C LEU A 685 -21.33 -10.68 -26.80
N PRO A 686 -20.72 -11.69 -26.16
CA PRO A 686 -21.40 -12.50 -25.14
C PRO A 686 -21.86 -11.64 -23.94
N PRO A 687 -22.99 -11.94 -23.28
CA PRO A 687 -23.49 -11.16 -22.15
C PRO A 687 -22.49 -10.99 -20.99
N HIS A 688 -21.59 -11.95 -20.78
CA HIS A 688 -20.53 -11.88 -19.76
C HIS A 688 -19.35 -10.95 -20.13
N LEU A 689 -19.30 -10.45 -21.38
CA LEU A 689 -18.35 -9.46 -21.88
C LEU A 689 -19.02 -8.12 -22.24
N ALA A 690 -20.34 -7.99 -22.10
CA ALA A 690 -21.08 -6.77 -22.44
C ALA A 690 -20.58 -5.52 -21.68
N GLY A 691 -20.11 -5.69 -20.44
CA GLY A 691 -19.49 -4.63 -19.64
C GLY A 691 -17.96 -4.49 -19.81
N ALA A 692 -17.38 -5.04 -20.88
CA ALA A 692 -15.94 -5.00 -21.18
C ALA A 692 -15.58 -4.03 -22.33
N VAL A 693 -16.56 -3.40 -22.97
CA VAL A 693 -16.40 -2.35 -24.00
C VAL A 693 -17.51 -1.32 -23.83
N GLU A 694 -17.17 -0.04 -23.80
CA GLU A 694 -18.13 1.05 -24.03
C GLU A 694 -18.05 1.44 -25.51
N PHE A 695 -19.06 1.11 -26.31
CA PHE A 695 -19.08 1.42 -27.74
C PHE A 695 -19.26 2.93 -28.01
N HIS A 696 -18.72 3.43 -29.13
CA HIS A 696 -18.93 4.82 -29.54
C HIS A 696 -20.35 5.03 -30.10
N ASP A 697 -21.04 6.03 -29.57
CA ASP A 697 -22.42 6.38 -29.92
C ASP A 697 -22.51 7.90 -30.22
N PRO A 698 -22.96 8.30 -31.43
CA PRO A 698 -22.97 9.72 -31.83
C PRO A 698 -23.96 10.57 -31.02
N GLY A 699 -24.96 9.97 -30.38
CA GLY A 699 -25.94 10.65 -29.53
C GLY A 699 -25.62 10.62 -28.03
N ARG A 700 -24.54 9.94 -27.60
CA ARG A 700 -24.20 9.75 -26.17
C ARG A 700 -22.74 10.08 -25.85
N VAL A 701 -22.48 10.25 -24.55
CA VAL A 701 -21.13 10.28 -23.97
C VAL A 701 -20.71 8.85 -23.65
N ASN A 702 -19.50 8.49 -24.06
CA ASN A 702 -18.83 7.26 -23.68
C ASN A 702 -18.05 7.51 -22.36
N PRO A 703 -18.39 6.83 -21.25
CA PRO A 703 -17.78 7.10 -19.94
C PRO A 703 -16.34 6.59 -19.77
N ALA A 704 -15.84 5.79 -20.73
CA ALA A 704 -14.46 5.33 -20.77
C ALA A 704 -13.56 6.19 -21.67
N ALA A 705 -14.11 7.00 -22.58
CA ALA A 705 -13.36 8.00 -23.34
C ALA A 705 -13.13 9.29 -22.53
N SER A 706 -12.13 10.08 -22.91
CA SER A 706 -11.89 11.41 -22.34
C SER A 706 -12.95 12.45 -22.75
N LEU A 707 -12.96 13.61 -22.10
CA LEU A 707 -13.84 14.74 -22.46
C LEU A 707 -13.49 15.29 -23.86
N GLU A 708 -12.20 15.40 -24.20
CA GLU A 708 -11.71 15.82 -25.52
C GLU A 708 -12.18 14.85 -26.61
N GLU A 709 -12.01 13.54 -26.42
CA GLU A 709 -12.50 12.52 -27.37
C GLU A 709 -14.03 12.49 -27.49
N ASN A 710 -14.76 12.70 -26.38
CA ASN A 710 -16.22 12.78 -26.40
C ASN A 710 -16.75 14.03 -27.13
N LEU A 711 -16.03 15.15 -27.08
CA LEU A 711 -16.37 16.38 -27.80
C LEU A 711 -16.03 16.28 -29.29
N LEU A 712 -14.85 15.74 -29.63
CA LEU A 712 -14.40 15.57 -31.01
C LEU A 712 -15.21 14.50 -31.74
N PHE A 713 -15.45 13.36 -31.08
CA PHE A 713 -16.05 12.15 -31.65
C PHE A 713 -15.42 11.78 -33.01
N GLY A 714 -14.10 11.60 -32.97
CA GLY A 714 -13.22 11.35 -34.11
C GLY A 714 -11.75 11.33 -33.67
N ARG A 715 -10.84 11.17 -34.63
CA ARG A 715 -9.38 11.21 -34.44
C ARG A 715 -8.78 12.39 -35.21
N ILE A 716 -7.77 13.04 -34.63
CA ILE A 716 -7.09 14.20 -35.23
C ILE A 716 -6.18 13.71 -36.36
N SER A 717 -6.18 14.42 -37.49
CA SER A 717 -5.45 14.03 -38.70
C SER A 717 -3.94 14.20 -38.57
N LEU A 718 -3.20 13.10 -38.71
CA LEU A 718 -1.74 13.07 -38.62
C LEU A 718 -1.03 13.59 -39.88
N GLY A 719 -1.77 13.73 -41.00
CA GLY A 719 -1.26 14.29 -42.24
C GLY A 719 -1.25 15.83 -42.31
N GLU A 720 -1.89 16.52 -41.36
CA GLU A 720 -2.12 17.97 -41.41
C GLU A 720 -1.20 18.71 -40.42
N ALA A 721 -0.45 19.70 -40.93
CA ALA A 721 0.53 20.43 -40.12
C ALA A 721 -0.15 21.24 -39.00
N ASN A 722 0.37 21.10 -37.78
CA ASN A 722 -0.15 21.72 -36.55
C ASN A 722 -1.64 21.41 -36.27
N ALA A 723 -2.16 20.26 -36.72
CA ALA A 723 -3.56 19.89 -36.51
C ALA A 723 -3.95 19.85 -35.02
N GLU A 724 -3.19 19.16 -34.16
CA GLU A 724 -3.51 19.04 -32.73
C GLU A 724 -3.59 20.42 -32.01
N PRO A 725 -2.60 21.33 -32.08
CA PRO A 725 -2.73 22.66 -31.51
C PRO A 725 -3.94 23.45 -32.04
N ARG A 726 -4.22 23.38 -33.34
CA ARG A 726 -5.37 24.07 -33.98
C ARG A 726 -6.71 23.51 -33.48
N VAL A 727 -6.82 22.20 -33.35
CA VAL A 727 -8.00 21.51 -32.82
C VAL A 727 -8.20 21.81 -31.34
N ARG A 728 -7.14 21.74 -30.51
CA ARG A 728 -7.23 22.01 -29.07
C ARG A 728 -7.61 23.47 -28.76
N ALA A 729 -7.11 24.43 -29.53
CA ALA A 729 -7.53 25.83 -29.44
C ALA A 729 -9.02 26.02 -29.81
N LEU A 730 -9.52 25.26 -30.80
CA LEU A 730 -10.94 25.28 -31.16
C LEU A 730 -11.83 24.61 -30.09
N VAL A 731 -11.38 23.48 -29.51
CA VAL A 731 -12.00 22.81 -28.36
C VAL A 731 -12.12 23.76 -27.17
N GLN A 732 -11.03 24.43 -26.80
CA GLN A 732 -11.00 25.41 -25.70
C GLN A 732 -12.01 26.54 -25.94
N ARG A 733 -12.01 27.12 -27.15
CA ARG A 733 -12.97 28.18 -27.49
C ARG A 733 -14.41 27.69 -27.41
N ILE A 734 -14.76 26.55 -27.99
CA ILE A 734 -16.15 26.08 -28.00
C ILE A 734 -16.64 25.76 -26.59
N LEU A 735 -15.78 25.18 -25.75
CA LEU A 735 -16.12 24.94 -24.34
C LEU A 735 -16.25 26.26 -23.54
N ALA A 736 -15.66 27.37 -23.98
CA ALA A 736 -15.90 28.70 -23.42
C ALA A 736 -17.18 29.34 -23.97
N ASP A 737 -17.36 29.34 -25.30
CA ASP A 737 -18.53 29.90 -26.01
C ASP A 737 -19.84 29.21 -25.56
N GLU A 738 -19.82 27.91 -25.22
CA GLU A 738 -20.94 27.12 -24.69
C GLU A 738 -21.08 27.19 -23.15
N GLY A 739 -20.24 27.99 -22.45
CA GLY A 739 -20.29 28.16 -20.99
C GLY A 739 -19.81 26.96 -20.16
N LEU A 740 -19.12 25.99 -20.77
CA LEU A 740 -18.68 24.74 -20.15
C LEU A 740 -17.28 24.82 -19.48
N GLU A 741 -16.54 25.92 -19.64
CA GLU A 741 -15.15 26.10 -19.14
C GLU A 741 -14.99 25.66 -17.67
N ALA A 742 -15.89 26.11 -16.78
CA ALA A 742 -15.87 25.76 -15.36
C ALA A 742 -16.06 24.25 -15.09
N SER A 743 -16.82 23.55 -15.94
CA SER A 743 -16.98 22.09 -15.84
C SER A 743 -15.70 21.34 -16.23
N VAL A 744 -14.94 21.86 -17.21
CA VAL A 744 -13.62 21.32 -17.56
C VAL A 744 -12.66 21.46 -16.38
N TYR A 745 -12.60 22.64 -15.76
CA TYR A 745 -11.79 22.83 -14.55
C TYR A 745 -12.22 21.92 -13.40
N SER A 746 -13.52 21.75 -13.16
CA SER A 746 -14.04 20.87 -12.10
C SER A 746 -13.58 19.42 -12.31
N LEU A 747 -13.67 18.90 -13.53
CA LEU A 747 -13.11 17.58 -13.90
C LEU A 747 -11.58 17.49 -13.71
N GLY A 748 -10.85 18.57 -14.03
CA GLY A 748 -9.40 18.65 -13.81
C GLY A 748 -9.01 18.68 -12.34
N LEU A 749 -9.77 19.41 -11.51
CA LEU A 749 -9.65 19.47 -10.06
C LEU A 749 -9.96 18.10 -9.43
N ASP A 750 -10.98 17.40 -9.88
CA ASP A 750 -11.34 16.09 -9.33
C ASP A 750 -10.55 14.91 -9.93
N SER A 751 -9.69 15.17 -10.91
CA SER A 751 -8.72 14.21 -11.44
C SER A 751 -7.80 13.65 -10.34
N LYS A 752 -7.44 12.36 -10.44
CA LYS A 752 -6.65 11.66 -9.43
C LYS A 752 -5.17 12.00 -9.47
N VAL A 753 -4.58 12.15 -8.29
CA VAL A 753 -3.14 12.24 -8.06
C VAL A 753 -2.66 10.89 -7.52
N GLU A 754 -2.00 10.10 -8.37
CA GLU A 754 -1.40 8.81 -8.02
C GLU A 754 0.10 8.98 -7.75
N ILE A 755 0.63 8.28 -6.75
CA ILE A 755 2.03 8.37 -6.33
C ILE A 755 2.74 7.07 -6.72
N GLN A 756 3.57 7.11 -7.77
CA GLN A 756 4.41 5.96 -8.13
C GLN A 756 5.41 5.64 -7.01
N PRO A 757 5.53 4.38 -6.52
CA PRO A 757 6.32 4.10 -5.33
C PRO A 757 7.85 4.07 -5.49
N SER A 758 8.39 3.89 -6.71
CA SER A 758 9.77 3.35 -6.84
C SER A 758 10.54 3.63 -8.14
N THR A 759 10.07 4.48 -9.05
CA THR A 759 10.70 4.67 -10.37
C THR A 759 10.87 6.16 -10.71
N GLY A 760 12.12 6.61 -10.82
CA GLY A 760 12.49 7.98 -11.18
C GLY A 760 12.39 8.27 -12.69
N ALA A 761 11.31 7.84 -13.33
CA ALA A 761 11.03 8.09 -14.73
C ALA A 761 9.78 8.98 -14.86
N LEU A 762 9.77 9.87 -15.85
CA LEU A 762 8.58 10.64 -16.20
C LEU A 762 7.59 9.71 -16.90
N ALA A 763 6.51 9.36 -16.21
CA ALA A 763 5.31 8.85 -16.88
C ALA A 763 4.51 10.04 -17.44
N ASP A 764 3.89 9.89 -18.60
CA ASP A 764 3.01 10.92 -19.14
C ASP A 764 1.90 11.29 -18.15
N GLY A 765 1.69 12.59 -17.96
CA GLY A 765 0.74 13.12 -16.97
C GLY A 765 1.20 13.05 -15.50
N ALA A 766 2.45 12.65 -15.21
CA ALA A 766 3.02 12.75 -13.86
C ALA A 766 3.32 14.22 -13.49
N ILE A 767 2.86 14.64 -12.30
CA ILE A 767 2.97 16.03 -11.86
C ILE A 767 4.44 16.41 -11.66
N ASN A 768 4.92 17.42 -12.39
CA ASN A 768 6.32 17.85 -12.43
C ASN A 768 6.67 18.90 -11.35
N ALA A 769 7.94 19.32 -11.28
CA ALA A 769 8.44 20.26 -10.28
C ALA A 769 7.74 21.63 -10.33
N ARG A 770 7.57 22.21 -11.53
CA ARG A 770 6.91 23.51 -11.73
C ARG A 770 5.44 23.48 -11.28
N GLU A 771 4.73 22.41 -11.63
CA GLU A 771 3.36 22.18 -11.16
C GLU A 771 3.29 21.99 -9.64
N ARG A 772 4.27 21.34 -9.01
CA ARG A 772 4.33 21.20 -7.55
C ARG A 772 4.61 22.51 -6.84
N ILE A 773 5.45 23.37 -7.39
CA ILE A 773 5.69 24.73 -6.89
C ILE A 773 4.38 25.55 -6.98
N ALA A 774 3.69 25.47 -8.11
CA ALA A 774 2.42 26.16 -8.31
C ALA A 774 1.28 25.60 -7.44
N ILE A 775 1.24 24.29 -7.17
CA ILE A 775 0.33 23.67 -6.18
C ILE A 775 0.63 24.18 -4.76
N GLU A 776 1.90 24.40 -4.40
CA GLU A 776 2.26 24.94 -3.09
C GLU A 776 1.84 26.42 -2.94
N LEU A 777 2.01 27.23 -3.99
CA LEU A 777 1.49 28.60 -4.05
C LEU A 777 -0.05 28.61 -3.95
N ALA A 778 -0.74 27.74 -4.68
CA ALA A 778 -2.20 27.60 -4.64
C ALA A 778 -2.70 27.17 -3.24
N ARG A 779 -2.02 26.24 -2.55
CA ARG A 779 -2.28 25.88 -1.14
C ARG A 779 -2.09 27.04 -0.18
N CYS A 780 -1.15 27.94 -0.47
CA CYS A 780 -0.93 29.13 0.35
C CYS A 780 -1.99 30.21 0.08
N LEU A 781 -2.45 30.36 -1.16
CA LEU A 781 -3.55 31.26 -1.53
C LEU A 781 -4.91 30.78 -0.98
N ALA A 782 -5.26 29.50 -1.15
CA ALA A 782 -6.54 28.91 -0.73
C ALA A 782 -6.78 28.92 0.79
N ARG A 783 -5.74 29.16 1.60
CA ARG A 783 -5.84 29.31 3.07
C ARG A 783 -6.06 30.77 3.52
N GLU A 784 -6.12 31.71 2.59
CA GLU A 784 -6.41 33.12 2.85
C GLU A 784 -5.54 33.81 3.95
N PRO A 785 -4.21 33.60 3.99
CA PRO A 785 -3.33 34.10 5.05
C PRO A 785 -3.30 35.63 5.14
N ASP A 786 -2.92 36.16 6.31
CA ASP A 786 -2.61 37.60 6.46
C ASP A 786 -1.40 37.96 5.63
N ILE A 787 -0.33 37.14 5.73
CA ILE A 787 0.95 37.34 5.07
C ILE A 787 1.22 36.15 4.17
N LEU A 788 1.38 36.41 2.87
CA LEU A 788 1.83 35.42 1.89
C LEU A 788 3.30 35.68 1.56
N VAL A 789 4.18 34.75 1.92
CA VAL A 789 5.61 34.81 1.59
C VAL A 789 5.90 33.81 0.46
N VAL A 790 6.48 34.30 -0.63
CA VAL A 790 6.74 33.54 -1.86
C VAL A 790 8.24 33.51 -2.13
N ALA A 791 8.91 32.42 -1.75
CA ALA A 791 10.37 32.27 -1.85
C ALA A 791 10.85 31.58 -3.13
N VAL A 792 9.92 31.13 -3.98
CA VAL A 792 10.23 30.71 -5.35
C VAL A 792 9.79 31.82 -6.28
N ALA A 793 10.69 32.26 -7.16
CA ALA A 793 10.33 33.19 -8.23
C ALA A 793 9.13 32.63 -9.02
N LEU A 794 8.27 33.51 -9.52
CA LEU A 794 7.14 33.12 -10.36
C LEU A 794 7.68 32.60 -11.69
N GLU A 795 7.93 31.29 -11.79
CA GLU A 795 8.59 30.68 -12.95
C GLU A 795 7.71 30.75 -14.20
N ASP A 796 7.91 31.77 -15.03
CA ASP A 796 7.43 31.88 -16.41
C ASP A 796 8.59 32.00 -17.41
N ARG A 797 8.31 31.69 -18.68
CA ARG A 797 9.33 31.67 -19.75
C ARG A 797 9.67 33.05 -20.31
N THR A 798 8.88 34.08 -20.01
CA THR A 798 9.10 35.45 -20.49
C THR A 798 8.93 36.46 -19.35
N VAL A 799 9.59 37.61 -19.47
CA VAL A 799 9.57 38.66 -18.43
C VAL A 799 8.18 39.28 -18.30
N GLU A 800 7.41 39.37 -19.39
CA GLU A 800 6.01 39.80 -19.34
C GLU A 800 5.17 38.85 -18.51
N GLY A 801 5.32 37.53 -18.67
CA GLY A 801 4.57 36.55 -17.88
C GLY A 801 4.81 36.68 -16.37
N VAL A 802 6.07 36.92 -15.97
CA VAL A 802 6.44 37.18 -14.57
C VAL A 802 5.80 38.48 -14.07
N ARG A 803 5.91 39.58 -14.83
CA ARG A 803 5.30 40.90 -14.53
C ARG A 803 3.79 40.77 -14.31
N ASP A 804 3.10 40.21 -15.30
CA ASP A 804 1.66 40.02 -15.34
C ASP A 804 1.14 39.21 -14.15
N ARG A 805 1.83 38.10 -13.84
CA ARG A 805 1.45 37.23 -12.71
C ARG A 805 1.70 37.91 -11.38
N LEU A 806 2.79 38.68 -11.25
CA LEU A 806 3.13 39.44 -10.05
C LEU A 806 2.13 40.58 -9.79
N ALA A 807 1.74 41.32 -10.83
CA ALA A 807 0.72 42.36 -10.76
C ALA A 807 -0.64 41.78 -10.32
N ARG A 808 -1.11 40.70 -10.98
CA ARG A 808 -2.35 40.01 -10.59
C ARG A 808 -2.29 39.47 -9.15
N LEU A 809 -1.15 38.93 -8.71
CA LEU A 809 -0.95 38.44 -7.35
C LEU A 809 -1.05 39.56 -6.31
N ARG A 810 -0.46 40.73 -6.58
CA ARG A 810 -0.56 41.92 -5.69
C ARG A 810 -1.98 42.47 -5.66
N GLN A 811 -2.63 42.63 -6.82
CA GLN A 811 -4.02 43.11 -6.91
C GLN A 811 -4.99 42.20 -6.14
N ALA A 812 -4.88 40.87 -6.31
CA ALA A 812 -5.68 39.88 -5.58
C ALA A 812 -5.34 39.77 -4.07
N ARG A 813 -4.36 40.56 -3.59
CA ARG A 813 -3.89 40.62 -2.20
C ARG A 813 -3.94 42.04 -1.62
N ALA A 814 -4.66 42.97 -2.24
CA ALA A 814 -4.90 44.30 -1.69
C ALA A 814 -5.44 44.22 -0.24
N GLY A 815 -4.89 45.03 0.66
CA GLY A 815 -5.22 45.00 2.09
C GLY A 815 -4.67 43.80 2.88
N ARG A 816 -3.85 42.92 2.28
CA ARG A 816 -3.14 41.82 2.96
C ARG A 816 -1.66 41.81 2.60
N GLY A 817 -0.85 41.23 3.48
CA GLY A 817 0.59 41.18 3.33
C GLY A 817 1.05 40.24 2.21
N VAL A 818 2.06 40.66 1.46
CA VAL A 818 2.75 39.85 0.45
C VAL A 818 4.26 40.14 0.52
N ILE A 819 5.09 39.11 0.56
CA ILE A 819 6.55 39.22 0.47
C ILE A 819 7.02 38.29 -0.65
N VAL A 820 7.69 38.80 -1.68
CA VAL A 820 8.10 38.01 -2.87
C VAL A 820 9.62 38.05 -3.06
N CYS A 821 10.25 36.88 -3.18
CA CYS A 821 11.63 36.78 -3.68
C CYS A 821 11.66 36.97 -5.19
N LEU A 822 12.40 37.98 -5.64
CA LEU A 822 12.65 38.31 -7.03
C LEU A 822 14.12 38.07 -7.39
N PRO A 823 14.44 37.80 -8.68
CA PRO A 823 15.82 37.68 -9.12
C PRO A 823 16.61 38.98 -8.92
N GLU A 824 17.93 38.87 -9.02
CA GLU A 824 18.92 39.96 -9.00
C GLU A 824 18.62 41.08 -10.02
N SER A 825 17.94 40.77 -11.13
CA SER A 825 17.45 41.75 -12.11
C SER A 825 16.33 42.67 -11.59
N GLY A 826 15.94 42.56 -10.32
CA GLY A 826 15.06 43.50 -9.65
C GLY A 826 13.57 43.29 -9.87
N VAL A 827 12.80 44.36 -9.67
CA VAL A 827 11.38 44.45 -9.99
C VAL A 827 11.24 44.70 -11.49
N PRO A 828 10.45 43.91 -12.25
CA PRO A 828 10.21 44.18 -13.67
C PRO A 828 9.53 45.53 -13.90
N ASP A 829 9.97 46.29 -14.90
CA ASP A 829 9.41 47.60 -15.26
C ASP A 829 7.90 47.54 -15.51
N GLY A 830 7.17 48.60 -15.17
CA GLY A 830 5.73 48.70 -15.43
C GLY A 830 4.83 47.96 -14.42
N ILE A 831 5.33 47.71 -13.21
CA ILE A 831 4.53 47.30 -12.03
C ILE A 831 4.45 48.50 -11.08
N GLU A 832 3.34 48.64 -10.35
CA GLU A 832 3.25 49.58 -9.21
C GLU A 832 4.45 49.40 -8.25
N PRO A 833 5.00 50.47 -7.65
CA PRO A 833 6.09 50.36 -6.69
C PRO A 833 5.70 49.44 -5.52
N PHE A 834 6.68 48.74 -4.95
CA PHE A 834 6.50 47.98 -3.71
C PHE A 834 6.60 48.93 -2.50
N ASP A 835 5.90 48.62 -1.41
CA ASP A 835 5.96 49.39 -0.16
C ASP A 835 7.37 49.35 0.46
N ALA A 836 8.13 48.28 0.19
CA ALA A 836 9.57 48.20 0.42
C ALA A 836 10.25 47.25 -0.57
N VAL A 837 11.52 47.56 -0.91
CA VAL A 837 12.42 46.66 -1.66
C VAL A 837 13.66 46.40 -0.81
N ILE A 838 13.99 45.13 -0.59
CA ILE A 838 15.09 44.68 0.25
C ILE A 838 16.09 43.92 -0.65
N ALA A 839 17.23 44.54 -0.94
CA ALA A 839 18.31 43.88 -1.67
C ALA A 839 19.16 43.01 -0.74
N VAL A 840 19.43 41.78 -1.15
CA VAL A 840 20.27 40.82 -0.41
C VAL A 840 21.45 40.41 -1.28
N GLU A 841 22.66 40.72 -0.80
CA GLU A 841 23.93 40.42 -1.46
C GLU A 841 24.90 39.82 -0.44
N ASN A 842 25.69 38.82 -0.85
CA ASN A 842 26.77 38.25 -0.03
C ASN A 842 26.35 37.84 1.41
N SER A 843 25.13 37.29 1.59
CA SER A 843 24.52 36.96 2.90
C SER A 843 24.13 38.13 3.81
N ALA A 844 24.21 39.38 3.34
CA ALA A 844 23.79 40.58 4.06
C ALA A 844 22.68 41.33 3.31
N VAL A 845 22.00 42.24 4.01
CA VAL A 845 21.06 43.19 3.37
C VAL A 845 21.82 44.46 2.99
N VAL A 846 21.68 44.87 1.73
CA VAL A 846 22.16 46.18 1.26
C VAL A 846 21.11 47.23 1.65
N ALA A 847 21.57 48.44 1.99
CA ALA A 847 20.70 49.51 2.50
C ALA A 847 19.50 49.75 1.54
N PRO A 848 18.27 49.86 2.08
CA PRO A 848 17.08 49.95 1.23
C PRO A 848 17.11 51.24 0.41
N GLN A 849 17.02 51.10 -0.91
CA GLN A 849 16.64 52.23 -1.76
C GLN A 849 15.20 52.61 -1.39
N ALA A 850 15.03 53.83 -0.89
CA ALA A 850 13.69 54.42 -0.78
C ALA A 850 13.07 54.47 -2.18
N ALA A 851 11.77 54.17 -2.29
CA ALA A 851 11.04 54.43 -3.52
C ALA A 851 11.16 55.93 -3.84
N ALA A 852 11.44 56.25 -5.11
CA ALA A 852 11.93 57.56 -5.52
C ALA A 852 11.12 58.72 -4.92
N GLU A 853 11.82 59.70 -4.34
CA GLU A 853 11.21 60.93 -3.86
C GLU A 853 10.48 61.63 -5.03
N ALA A 854 9.32 62.21 -4.74
CA ALA A 854 8.53 62.90 -5.75
C ALA A 854 9.35 64.05 -6.33
N ALA A 855 9.35 64.18 -7.66
CA ALA A 855 10.24 65.08 -8.38
C ALA A 855 10.26 66.50 -7.81
N GLU A 856 11.45 66.99 -7.46
CA GLU A 856 11.65 68.40 -7.13
C GLU A 856 11.21 69.28 -8.33
N PRO A 857 10.48 70.38 -8.10
CA PRO A 857 10.16 71.32 -9.17
C PRO A 857 11.44 72.03 -9.64
N GLU A 858 11.63 72.14 -10.96
CA GLU A 858 12.81 72.79 -11.54
C GLU A 858 12.99 74.23 -11.00
N PRO A 859 14.22 74.66 -10.66
CA PRO A 859 14.48 76.03 -10.25
C PRO A 859 14.30 76.97 -11.45
N ALA A 860 13.33 77.87 -11.36
CA ALA A 860 13.09 78.89 -12.39
C ALA A 860 14.33 79.79 -12.56
N LEU A 861 14.93 79.76 -13.75
CA LEU A 861 16.06 80.59 -14.13
C LEU A 861 15.59 81.93 -14.73
N ALA A 862 15.90 83.02 -14.02
CA ALA A 862 15.92 84.43 -14.44
C ALA A 862 14.61 84.99 -15.04
#